data_AF-A0A1H0V8Q4-F1
#
_entry.id   AF-A0A1H0V8Q4-F1
#
_cell.length_a   1.000
_cell.length_b   1.000
_cell.length_c   1.000
_cell.angle_alpha   90.00
_cell.angle_beta   90.00
_cell.angle_gamma   90.00
#
_symmetry.space_group_name_H-M   'P 1'
#
loop_
_entity.id
_entity.type
_entity.pdbx_description
1 polymer ?
#
loop_
_entity_poly.entity_id
_entity_poly.type
_entity_poly.pdbx_seq_one_letter_code
_entity_poly.pdbx_strand_id
1 'polypeptide(L)'
;MGFGVGNRRLRRVALGAAVLLVVLAGPVASAPGDPTVRFSAAGDFSAGASATSVLNLIGSLDNDFHAALGDMSYGTTGAEDAWCNLVKAGVGEGYPFELVSGNHESNGQNGNINDFSACLPNQLPGLKGTYGRQYYVDVPANAPLVRYVAVSSGIPFTTGTKSYASGTPEYAWTSAAIDGARAAGIPWVVVGNHTPCVSLGEYACEMGSDLANLLLAKKVDVVLTGHEHIYQRTKQLTTRTGCATLVPGTFNATCVVDSDNDLAAGAGTVFATVGTGGINQRNVNTTDPEAGYFAAYAGLNVNSTFGVLDFSLTSDVLTATFRRASGGTFSDAFTITKGVAPPNQPPTAAFTPTCTQLACSVDASASSDADGTIASYAWQFGDGTTGTGVNASRTYAAAGTYTITLTVTDDDGATDTTTRSVTVAPTPNQLPTASFTTSCTDLACSFNGTGSSDPDGTIASYAWQWGDGTADGTGATANHTYAAAGTYTARLTVTDNAGATGTTTKDVTVTAPPPVTVLAADAYGRTLATGWGSADTGGAWTTNASSSALSVTGGAGQVRLNAGSGPWLALAGVSSSSTDLVTTIFLDKVPTGSGAYVSLNGRRVPGVGDYRAKVHYTSNGGVWLSLQRATAANAETVLAAETQVPGITMAAGEKLLARVQVTGTSPTTVRARVWKAGTTEPTTWQKTATDSTSGFQAAGGVGFYLYLSGAATNAPIAFNFDDLKAVPGP
;
A
#
# COMPACT_ATOMS: atom_id res chain seq x y z
N MET A 1 75.98 -41.80 -23.60
CA MET A 1 75.18 -42.30 -24.75
C MET A 1 73.73 -42.05 -24.39
N GLY A 2 72.88 -41.31 -25.09
CA GLY A 2 72.97 -40.48 -26.29
C GLY A 2 71.82 -39.45 -26.24
N PHE A 3 71.91 -38.44 -27.10
CA PHE A 3 71.08 -37.24 -27.20
C PHE A 3 69.61 -37.49 -27.61
N GLY A 4 68.72 -36.53 -27.26
CA GLY A 4 67.32 -36.50 -27.71
C GLY A 4 66.57 -35.19 -27.44
N VAL A 5 67.05 -34.11 -28.06
CA VAL A 5 66.41 -32.83 -28.47
C VAL A 5 65.07 -32.39 -27.85
N GLY A 6 65.07 -31.21 -27.22
CA GLY A 6 63.90 -30.44 -26.81
C GLY A 6 63.31 -29.58 -27.93
N ASN A 7 61.99 -29.39 -27.89
CA ASN A 7 61.23 -28.62 -28.89
C ASN A 7 60.82 -27.26 -28.30
N ARG A 8 61.54 -26.18 -28.68
CA ARG A 8 61.13 -24.79 -28.46
C ARG A 8 60.24 -24.35 -29.63
N ARG A 9 59.00 -23.94 -29.37
CA ARG A 9 58.19 -23.18 -30.34
C ARG A 9 58.38 -21.68 -30.13
N LEU A 10 58.90 -21.03 -31.17
CA LEU A 10 59.08 -19.58 -31.31
C LEU A 10 57.74 -18.84 -31.19
N ARG A 11 57.68 -17.82 -30.33
CA ARG A 11 56.71 -16.71 -30.48
C ARG A 11 57.33 -15.68 -31.42
N ARG A 12 56.67 -15.42 -32.55
CA ARG A 12 56.99 -14.33 -33.47
C ARG A 12 56.70 -13.01 -32.76
N VAL A 13 57.71 -12.17 -32.62
CA VAL A 13 57.59 -10.74 -32.33
C VAL A 13 57.23 -10.06 -33.65
N ALA A 14 56.00 -9.57 -33.77
CA ALA A 14 55.62 -8.67 -34.86
C ALA A 14 55.96 -7.25 -34.42
N LEU A 15 57.04 -6.70 -34.99
CA LEU A 15 57.38 -5.28 -34.92
C LEU A 15 56.37 -4.52 -35.79
N GLY A 16 55.31 -3.99 -35.17
CA GLY A 16 54.45 -2.99 -35.80
C GLY A 16 55.10 -1.62 -35.62
N ALA A 17 55.72 -1.10 -36.68
CA ALA A 17 56.22 0.27 -36.71
C ALA A 17 55.03 1.24 -36.57
N ALA A 18 54.83 1.80 -35.37
CA ALA A 18 53.97 2.95 -35.18
C ALA A 18 54.67 4.15 -35.82
N VAL A 19 54.20 4.54 -37.00
CA VAL A 19 54.53 5.83 -37.61
C VAL A 19 54.04 6.90 -36.64
N LEU A 20 54.98 7.54 -35.95
CA LEU A 20 54.73 8.71 -35.12
C LEU A 20 54.39 9.86 -36.07
N LEU A 21 53.11 10.02 -36.38
CA LEU A 21 52.61 11.22 -37.03
C LEU A 21 52.67 12.34 -35.98
N VAL A 22 53.76 13.10 -35.99
CA VAL A 22 53.85 14.38 -35.27
C VAL A 22 52.88 15.32 -35.97
N VAL A 23 51.64 15.35 -35.50
CA VAL A 23 50.70 16.41 -35.81
C VAL A 23 51.16 17.61 -34.99
N LEU A 24 51.86 18.53 -35.63
CA LEU A 24 51.99 19.91 -35.15
C LEU A 24 50.56 20.48 -35.11
N ALA A 25 49.91 20.37 -33.96
CA ALA A 25 48.68 21.08 -33.69
C ALA A 25 49.03 22.57 -33.63
N GLY A 26 48.95 23.24 -34.78
CA GLY A 26 48.73 24.68 -34.79
C GLY A 26 47.39 24.99 -34.09
N PRO A 27 47.20 26.23 -33.60
CA PRO A 27 45.97 26.59 -32.90
C PRO A 27 44.78 26.26 -33.80
N VAL A 28 43.89 25.42 -33.29
CA VAL A 28 42.65 25.06 -33.99
C VAL A 28 41.87 26.36 -34.14
N ALA A 29 41.80 26.89 -35.36
CA ALA A 29 40.93 28.01 -35.65
C ALA A 29 39.48 27.56 -35.40
N SER A 30 38.76 28.31 -34.57
CA SER A 30 37.35 28.10 -34.29
C SER A 30 36.54 28.03 -35.59
N ALA A 31 35.53 27.16 -35.62
CA ALA A 31 34.61 27.08 -36.74
C ALA A 31 33.88 28.44 -36.91
N PRO A 32 33.71 28.94 -38.14
CA PRO A 32 33.01 30.20 -38.35
C PRO A 32 31.52 30.04 -37.99
N GLY A 33 31.09 30.66 -36.88
CA GLY A 33 29.66 30.71 -36.50
C GLY A 33 29.34 30.61 -35.01
N ASP A 34 30.30 30.22 -34.15
CA ASP A 34 30.01 30.15 -32.71
C ASP A 34 29.94 31.54 -32.08
N PRO A 35 28.93 31.79 -31.21
CA PRO A 35 28.88 32.99 -30.40
C PRO A 35 30.21 33.15 -29.65
N THR A 36 30.80 34.34 -29.75
CA THR A 36 32.05 34.67 -29.08
C THR A 36 31.85 35.94 -28.27
N VAL A 37 32.36 35.96 -27.04
CA VAL A 37 32.52 37.17 -26.23
C VAL A 37 33.99 37.51 -26.15
N ARG A 38 34.33 38.79 -26.25
CA ARG A 38 35.69 39.29 -26.09
C ARG A 38 35.74 40.42 -25.08
N PHE A 39 36.73 40.38 -24.19
CA PHE A 39 36.94 41.48 -23.24
C PHE A 39 38.41 41.58 -22.87
N SER A 40 38.86 42.75 -22.43
CA SER A 40 40.20 42.91 -21.87
C SER A 40 40.15 43.38 -20.42
N ALA A 41 41.22 43.21 -19.67
CA ALA A 41 41.31 43.63 -18.28
C ALA A 41 42.66 44.27 -17.95
N ALA A 42 42.63 45.37 -17.20
CA ALA A 42 43.78 46.01 -16.57
C ALA A 42 43.32 46.96 -15.45
N GLY A 43 44.18 47.22 -14.49
CA GLY A 43 44.01 48.25 -13.46
C GLY A 43 45.24 49.15 -13.40
N ASP A 44 45.21 50.14 -12.49
CA ASP A 44 46.39 50.91 -12.10
C ASP A 44 46.91 51.79 -13.27
N PHE A 45 46.03 52.66 -13.77
CA PHE A 45 46.26 53.40 -15.02
C PHE A 45 47.13 54.65 -14.84
N SER A 46 46.72 55.58 -13.98
CA SER A 46 47.23 56.95 -13.98
C SER A 46 46.86 57.74 -15.25
N ALA A 47 47.49 58.90 -15.47
CA ALA A 47 47.25 59.80 -16.60
C ALA A 47 48.49 60.00 -17.49
N GLY A 48 49.48 59.11 -17.38
CA GLY A 48 50.76 59.21 -18.10
C GLY A 48 50.75 58.68 -19.54
N ALA A 49 51.92 58.74 -20.19
CA ALA A 49 52.10 58.25 -21.56
C ALA A 49 51.88 56.72 -21.68
N SER A 50 52.27 55.95 -20.67
CA SER A 50 52.00 54.51 -20.61
C SER A 50 50.50 54.24 -20.54
N ALA A 51 49.77 54.96 -19.68
CA ALA A 51 48.31 54.89 -19.57
C ALA A 51 47.61 55.18 -20.90
N THR A 52 48.05 56.25 -21.57
CA THR A 52 47.54 56.61 -22.90
C THR A 52 47.78 55.49 -23.92
N SER A 53 48.96 54.84 -23.88
CA SER A 53 49.28 53.73 -24.77
C SER A 53 48.38 52.51 -24.52
N VAL A 54 48.11 52.20 -23.24
CA VAL A 54 47.22 51.09 -22.86
C VAL A 54 45.78 51.38 -23.25
N LEU A 55 45.27 52.60 -23.03
CA LEU A 55 43.92 53.00 -23.43
C LEU A 55 43.73 52.94 -24.96
N ASN A 56 44.72 53.38 -25.73
CA ASN A 56 44.70 53.25 -27.19
C ASN A 56 44.73 51.78 -27.64
N LEU A 57 45.48 50.92 -26.93
CA LEU A 57 45.46 49.48 -27.21
C LEU A 57 44.05 48.92 -26.94
N ILE A 58 43.42 49.26 -25.81
CA ILE A 58 42.05 48.81 -25.49
C ILE A 58 41.08 49.18 -26.61
N GLY A 59 41.11 50.43 -27.08
CA GLY A 59 40.26 50.89 -28.18
C GLY A 59 40.51 50.19 -29.53
N SER A 60 41.65 49.52 -29.68
CA SER A 60 41.99 48.77 -30.89
C SER A 60 41.59 47.29 -30.86
N LEU A 61 41.18 46.75 -29.70
CA LEU A 61 41.01 45.30 -29.51
C LEU A 61 39.64 44.74 -29.97
N ASP A 62 38.70 45.57 -30.42
CA ASP A 62 37.35 45.15 -30.86
C ASP A 62 36.66 44.21 -29.83
N ASN A 63 36.78 44.60 -28.56
CA ASN A 63 36.23 43.88 -27.43
C ASN A 63 34.84 44.39 -27.07
N ASP A 64 33.99 43.51 -26.53
CA ASP A 64 32.64 43.84 -26.05
C ASP A 64 32.69 44.80 -24.85
N PHE A 65 33.72 44.66 -24.00
CA PHE A 65 33.98 45.56 -22.87
C PHE A 65 35.44 45.50 -22.39
N HIS A 66 35.81 46.44 -21.53
CA HIS A 66 37.03 46.39 -20.72
C HIS A 66 36.70 46.32 -19.24
N ALA A 67 37.26 45.35 -18.52
CA ALA A 67 37.21 45.25 -17.07
C ALA A 67 38.30 46.12 -16.43
N ALA A 68 37.90 47.28 -15.91
CA ALA A 68 38.80 48.25 -15.28
C ALA A 68 38.98 47.91 -13.79
N LEU A 69 40.12 47.32 -13.44
CA LEU A 69 40.37 46.65 -12.15
C LEU A 69 40.77 47.61 -11.02
N GLY A 70 40.22 48.83 -10.99
CA GLY A 70 40.52 49.84 -9.96
C GLY A 70 41.77 50.66 -10.22
N ASP A 71 41.94 51.71 -9.41
CA ASP A 71 43.02 52.67 -9.47
C ASP A 71 43.14 53.38 -10.83
N MET A 72 42.21 54.31 -11.02
CA MET A 72 41.97 55.02 -12.27
C MET A 72 43.01 56.14 -12.46
N SER A 73 42.78 57.31 -11.88
CA SER A 73 43.55 58.51 -12.20
C SER A 73 44.79 58.73 -11.33
N TYR A 74 44.79 58.23 -10.09
CA TYR A 74 45.70 58.66 -9.00
C TYR A 74 45.71 60.18 -8.77
N GLY A 75 44.66 60.86 -9.24
CA GLY A 75 44.58 62.31 -9.32
C GLY A 75 44.08 62.95 -8.04
N THR A 76 43.67 64.21 -8.16
CA THR A 76 42.95 64.93 -7.10
C THR A 76 41.44 64.75 -7.30
N THR A 77 40.72 64.48 -6.22
CA THR A 77 39.25 64.39 -6.23
C THR A 77 38.62 65.67 -6.78
N GLY A 78 37.64 65.53 -7.67
CA GLY A 78 37.01 66.62 -8.42
C GLY A 78 37.65 66.90 -9.80
N ALA A 79 38.69 66.15 -10.20
CA ALA A 79 39.34 66.24 -11.51
C ALA A 79 39.14 64.97 -12.39
N GLU A 80 38.19 64.11 -12.03
CA GLU A 80 37.91 62.82 -12.68
C GLU A 80 37.57 62.98 -14.17
N ASP A 81 36.87 64.06 -14.55
CA ASP A 81 36.49 64.37 -15.93
C ASP A 81 37.68 64.39 -16.89
N ALA A 82 38.84 64.91 -16.45
CA ALA A 82 40.03 64.97 -17.28
C ALA A 82 40.54 63.56 -17.62
N TRP A 83 40.49 62.64 -16.65
CA TRP A 83 40.88 61.26 -16.84
C TRP A 83 39.82 60.48 -17.64
N CYS A 84 38.53 60.69 -17.37
CA CYS A 84 37.44 60.13 -18.18
C CYS A 84 37.53 60.57 -19.65
N ASN A 85 37.93 61.82 -19.92
CA ASN A 85 38.18 62.29 -21.28
C ASN A 85 39.38 61.59 -21.94
N LEU A 86 40.43 61.27 -21.17
CA LEU A 86 41.55 60.46 -21.65
C LEU A 86 41.09 59.05 -22.03
N VAL A 87 40.25 58.41 -21.20
CA VAL A 87 39.64 57.11 -21.51
C VAL A 87 38.83 57.19 -22.80
N LYS A 88 37.85 58.10 -22.88
CA LYS A 88 37.00 58.27 -24.06
C LYS A 88 37.80 58.58 -25.33
N ALA A 89 38.92 59.30 -25.22
CA ALA A 89 39.80 59.55 -26.36
C ALA A 89 40.52 58.27 -26.85
N GLY A 90 40.87 57.37 -25.94
CA GLY A 90 41.54 56.11 -26.26
C GLY A 90 40.60 55.00 -26.73
N VAL A 91 39.43 54.85 -26.09
CA VAL A 91 38.50 53.73 -26.34
C VAL A 91 37.23 54.12 -27.09
N GLY A 92 36.91 55.41 -27.20
CA GLY A 92 35.67 55.93 -27.77
C GLY A 92 34.59 56.24 -26.73
N GLU A 93 33.71 57.20 -27.04
CA GLU A 93 32.73 57.73 -26.08
C GLU A 93 31.70 56.73 -25.58
N GLY A 94 31.33 55.73 -26.39
CA GLY A 94 30.29 54.74 -26.09
C GLY A 94 30.84 53.39 -25.62
N TYR A 95 32.16 53.25 -25.45
CA TYR A 95 32.78 51.97 -25.15
C TYR A 95 32.48 51.53 -23.70
N PRO A 96 32.05 50.27 -23.46
CA PRO A 96 31.81 49.75 -22.12
C PRO A 96 33.11 49.57 -21.32
N PHE A 97 33.34 50.45 -20.35
CA PHE A 97 34.52 50.46 -19.49
C PHE A 97 34.08 50.11 -18.07
N GLU A 98 33.92 48.81 -17.80
CA GLU A 98 33.29 48.24 -16.61
C GLU A 98 34.15 48.43 -15.35
N LEU A 99 33.71 49.34 -14.47
CA LEU A 99 34.49 49.82 -13.33
C LEU A 99 34.48 48.84 -12.15
N VAL A 100 35.64 48.66 -11.51
CA VAL A 100 35.81 48.16 -10.15
C VAL A 100 36.49 49.25 -9.33
N SER A 101 36.06 49.51 -8.09
CA SER A 101 36.73 50.50 -7.24
C SER A 101 38.08 49.99 -6.74
N GLY A 102 39.13 50.81 -6.87
CA GLY A 102 40.39 50.64 -6.14
C GLY A 102 40.44 51.53 -4.90
N ASN A 103 41.56 51.49 -4.16
CA ASN A 103 41.72 52.28 -2.94
C ASN A 103 41.95 53.77 -3.25
N HIS A 104 42.28 54.14 -4.49
CA HIS A 104 42.43 55.54 -4.89
C HIS A 104 41.10 56.24 -5.24
N GLU A 105 40.03 55.51 -5.54
CA GLU A 105 38.73 56.11 -5.94
C GLU A 105 37.61 55.92 -4.90
N SER A 106 37.89 55.26 -3.78
CA SER A 106 36.84 54.74 -2.90
C SER A 106 36.48 55.65 -1.72
N ASN A 107 37.46 56.36 -1.17
CA ASN A 107 37.32 57.18 0.04
C ASN A 107 37.43 58.70 -0.22
N GLY A 108 37.53 59.12 -1.48
CA GLY A 108 37.68 60.53 -1.86
C GLY A 108 39.10 61.08 -1.71
N GLN A 109 40.12 60.23 -1.52
CA GLN A 109 41.52 60.66 -1.43
C GLN A 109 42.13 60.98 -2.80
N ASN A 110 41.91 60.14 -3.81
CA ASN A 110 42.46 60.31 -5.16
C ASN A 110 41.39 60.19 -6.26
N GLY A 111 40.14 60.37 -5.86
CA GLY A 111 38.97 60.35 -6.71
C GLY A 111 37.75 59.79 -6.00
N ASN A 112 36.60 59.90 -6.65
CA ASN A 112 35.35 59.29 -6.19
C ASN A 112 34.78 58.36 -7.26
N ILE A 113 34.53 57.10 -6.91
CA ILE A 113 33.96 56.09 -7.82
C ILE A 113 32.64 56.55 -8.45
N ASN A 114 31.81 57.33 -7.72
CA ASN A 114 30.56 57.82 -8.28
C ASN A 114 30.80 58.83 -9.41
N ASP A 115 31.85 59.64 -9.32
CA ASP A 115 32.19 60.64 -10.33
C ASP A 115 32.78 59.96 -11.57
N PHE A 116 33.66 58.96 -11.39
CA PHE A 116 34.09 58.09 -12.49
C PHE A 116 32.92 57.36 -13.16
N SER A 117 31.99 56.81 -12.38
CA SER A 117 30.78 56.16 -12.90
C SER A 117 29.88 57.12 -13.65
N ALA A 118 29.86 58.40 -13.27
CA ALA A 118 29.09 59.43 -13.94
C ALA A 118 29.73 59.86 -15.27
N CYS A 119 31.07 60.00 -15.32
CA CYS A 119 31.77 60.40 -16.55
C CYS A 119 32.11 59.25 -17.51
N LEU A 120 31.96 57.99 -17.07
CA LEU A 120 32.02 56.76 -17.89
C LEU A 120 30.74 55.92 -17.70
N PRO A 121 29.59 56.35 -18.24
CA PRO A 121 28.29 55.77 -17.91
C PRO A 121 27.93 54.49 -18.70
N ASN A 122 28.77 54.04 -19.62
CA ASN A 122 28.45 52.95 -20.57
C ASN A 122 28.49 51.58 -19.91
N GLN A 123 27.49 51.28 -19.07
CA GLN A 123 27.33 50.00 -18.41
C GLN A 123 26.78 48.95 -19.38
N LEU A 124 27.28 47.73 -19.28
CA LEU A 124 26.70 46.58 -19.97
C LEU A 124 25.23 46.36 -19.57
N PRO A 125 24.35 45.98 -20.52
CA PRO A 125 22.93 45.82 -20.27
C PRO A 125 22.65 44.65 -19.31
N GLY A 126 21.66 44.83 -18.43
CA GLY A 126 21.21 43.77 -17.51
C GLY A 126 21.96 43.69 -16.19
N LEU A 127 22.90 44.62 -15.94
CA LEU A 127 23.67 44.74 -14.70
C LEU A 127 22.79 44.62 -13.44
N LYS A 128 23.29 43.84 -12.46
CA LYS A 128 22.66 43.63 -11.16
C LYS A 128 23.61 44.03 -10.04
N GLY A 129 23.23 45.00 -9.22
CA GLY A 129 24.00 45.45 -8.06
C GLY A 129 24.29 46.94 -8.08
N THR A 130 25.38 47.35 -7.44
CA THR A 130 25.86 48.73 -7.42
C THR A 130 27.10 48.83 -8.29
N TYR A 131 26.97 49.50 -9.44
CA TYR A 131 28.06 49.71 -10.39
C TYR A 131 29.28 50.35 -9.73
N GLY A 132 30.47 49.92 -10.15
CA GLY A 132 31.74 50.33 -9.57
C GLY A 132 32.08 49.71 -8.21
N ARG A 133 31.16 49.01 -7.52
CA ARG A 133 31.38 48.49 -6.15
C ARG A 133 31.14 47.00 -6.00
N GLN A 134 29.93 46.55 -6.34
CA GLN A 134 29.52 45.16 -6.23
C GLN A 134 28.36 44.91 -7.19
N TYR A 135 28.65 44.29 -8.33
CA TYR A 135 27.65 43.98 -9.34
C TYR A 135 28.06 42.77 -10.17
N TYR A 136 27.10 42.20 -10.89
CA TYR A 136 27.40 41.25 -11.94
C TYR A 136 26.62 41.58 -13.20
N VAL A 137 27.13 41.12 -14.33
CA VAL A 137 26.49 41.21 -15.63
C VAL A 137 26.75 39.95 -16.44
N ASP A 138 25.74 39.55 -17.19
CA ASP A 138 25.75 38.38 -18.06
C ASP A 138 26.03 38.84 -19.49
N VAL A 139 27.06 38.29 -20.12
CA VAL A 139 27.55 38.76 -21.42
C VAL A 139 27.59 37.61 -22.44
N PRO A 140 26.93 37.77 -23.61
CA PRO A 140 25.91 38.79 -23.88
C PRO A 140 24.68 38.61 -22.98
N ALA A 141 23.86 39.67 -22.81
CA ALA A 141 22.68 39.62 -21.95
C ALA A 141 21.65 38.55 -22.39
N ASN A 142 21.62 38.23 -23.69
CA ASN A 142 20.81 37.15 -24.25
C ASN A 142 21.74 36.00 -24.65
N ALA A 143 21.54 34.81 -24.09
CA ALA A 143 22.41 33.65 -24.23
C ALA A 143 23.86 33.91 -23.74
N PRO A 144 24.03 34.18 -22.43
CA PRO A 144 25.33 34.53 -21.88
C PRO A 144 26.36 33.41 -21.97
N LEU A 145 27.58 33.79 -22.38
CA LEU A 145 28.76 32.94 -22.32
C LEU A 145 29.53 33.14 -21.02
N VAL A 146 29.50 34.35 -20.46
CA VAL A 146 30.22 34.68 -19.23
C VAL A 146 29.36 35.50 -18.29
N ARG A 147 29.43 35.17 -17.00
CA ARG A 147 29.04 36.09 -15.93
C ARG A 147 30.29 36.77 -15.41
N TYR A 148 30.35 38.09 -15.60
CA TYR A 148 31.37 38.93 -14.96
C TYR A 148 30.83 39.43 -13.62
N VAL A 149 31.50 39.08 -12.53
CA VAL A 149 31.16 39.52 -11.17
C VAL A 149 32.24 40.48 -10.69
N ALA A 150 31.89 41.74 -10.51
CA ALA A 150 32.76 42.78 -9.98
C ALA A 150 32.52 42.96 -8.48
N VAL A 151 33.59 42.90 -7.69
CA VAL A 151 33.59 43.15 -6.24
C VAL A 151 34.73 44.10 -5.89
N SER A 152 34.58 44.83 -4.78
CA SER A 152 35.62 45.74 -4.26
C SER A 152 35.96 45.36 -2.82
N SER A 153 36.58 44.19 -2.65
CA SER A 153 37.05 43.69 -1.36
C SER A 153 38.37 44.33 -0.95
N GLY A 154 38.57 44.54 0.35
CA GLY A 154 39.75 45.23 0.88
C GLY A 154 39.76 46.75 0.67
N ILE A 155 38.68 47.32 0.12
CA ILE A 155 38.62 48.73 -0.29
C ILE A 155 37.85 49.58 0.74
N PRO A 156 38.44 50.66 1.29
CA PRO A 156 37.75 51.56 2.20
C PRO A 156 36.87 52.55 1.44
N PHE A 157 35.55 52.55 1.69
CA PHE A 157 34.64 53.57 1.15
C PHE A 157 34.34 54.67 2.18
N THR A 158 33.89 55.85 1.72
CA THR A 158 33.43 56.94 2.60
C THR A 158 32.28 56.52 3.54
N THR A 159 31.50 55.51 3.14
CA THR A 159 30.41 54.92 3.95
C THR A 159 30.86 53.76 4.83
N GLY A 160 32.16 53.46 4.87
CA GLY A 160 32.77 52.31 5.58
C GLY A 160 33.24 51.20 4.63
N THR A 161 34.22 50.41 5.09
CA THR A 161 34.74 49.25 4.36
C THR A 161 33.72 48.12 4.37
N LYS A 162 33.37 47.62 3.18
CA LYS A 162 32.52 46.42 3.05
C LYS A 162 33.36 45.17 3.34
N SER A 163 32.84 44.28 4.18
CA SER A 163 33.53 43.04 4.55
C SER A 163 33.05 41.88 3.70
N TYR A 164 33.98 41.13 3.12
CA TYR A 164 33.72 39.90 2.38
C TYR A 164 34.15 38.66 3.20
N ALA A 165 34.15 38.77 4.53
CA ALA A 165 34.35 37.64 5.41
C ALA A 165 33.16 36.67 5.34
N SER A 166 33.39 35.39 5.65
CA SER A 166 32.34 34.38 5.66
C SER A 166 31.20 34.79 6.61
N GLY A 167 29.96 34.72 6.12
CA GLY A 167 28.76 35.10 6.86
C GLY A 167 28.32 36.56 6.71
N THR A 168 29.06 37.39 5.97
CA THR A 168 28.61 38.77 5.67
C THR A 168 27.64 38.82 4.48
N PRO A 169 26.83 39.89 4.36
CA PRO A 169 25.95 40.08 3.20
C PRO A 169 26.70 40.12 1.86
N GLU A 170 27.86 40.77 1.81
CA GLU A 170 28.66 40.87 0.58
C GLU A 170 29.26 39.53 0.14
N TYR A 171 29.69 38.70 1.09
CA TYR A 171 30.14 37.34 0.82
C TYR A 171 29.00 36.48 0.27
N ALA A 172 27.85 36.50 0.95
CA ALA A 172 26.66 35.74 0.55
C ALA A 172 26.15 36.17 -0.84
N TRP A 173 26.15 37.47 -1.12
CA TRP A 173 25.76 38.01 -2.41
C TRP A 173 26.71 37.54 -3.52
N THR A 174 28.02 37.58 -3.27
CA THR A 174 29.04 37.12 -4.24
C THR A 174 28.89 35.62 -4.52
N SER A 175 28.70 34.81 -3.48
CA SER A 175 28.43 33.38 -3.64
C SER A 175 27.17 33.14 -4.47
N ALA A 176 26.08 33.86 -4.18
CA ALA A 176 24.81 33.70 -4.89
C ALA A 176 24.91 34.13 -6.36
N ALA A 177 25.70 35.15 -6.68
CA ALA A 177 25.96 35.56 -8.06
C ALA A 177 26.67 34.45 -8.86
N ILE A 178 27.66 33.80 -8.24
CA ILE A 178 28.40 32.68 -8.84
C ILE A 178 27.49 31.46 -9.00
N ASP A 179 26.80 31.05 -7.93
CA ASP A 179 25.88 29.91 -7.94
C ASP A 179 24.75 30.10 -8.96
N GLY A 180 24.23 31.33 -9.06
CA GLY A 180 23.21 31.69 -10.04
C GLY A 180 23.68 31.57 -11.49
N ALA A 181 24.97 31.79 -11.78
CA ALA A 181 25.50 31.60 -13.13
C ALA A 181 25.55 30.11 -13.48
N ARG A 182 26.00 29.28 -12.53
CA ARG A 182 26.03 27.82 -12.71
C ARG A 182 24.63 27.26 -12.89
N ALA A 183 23.67 27.71 -12.08
CA ALA A 183 22.25 27.32 -12.20
C ALA A 183 21.63 27.75 -13.54
N ALA A 184 22.06 28.87 -14.11
CA ALA A 184 21.62 29.36 -15.41
C ALA A 184 22.38 28.72 -16.60
N GLY A 185 23.30 27.79 -16.35
CA GLY A 185 24.09 27.14 -17.39
C GLY A 185 25.10 28.06 -18.08
N ILE A 186 25.49 29.17 -17.45
CA ILE A 186 26.45 30.12 -18.02
C ILE A 186 27.84 29.46 -18.04
N PRO A 187 28.47 29.31 -19.23
CA PRO A 187 29.73 28.62 -19.39
C PRO A 187 30.85 29.07 -18.45
N TRP A 188 31.06 30.39 -18.36
CA TRP A 188 32.21 30.97 -17.67
C TRP A 188 31.76 31.91 -16.56
N VAL A 189 32.49 31.90 -15.44
CA VAL A 189 32.38 32.90 -14.38
C VAL A 189 33.74 33.53 -14.18
N VAL A 190 33.80 34.84 -14.38
CA VAL A 190 34.99 35.67 -14.18
C VAL A 190 34.71 36.65 -13.06
N VAL A 191 35.63 36.79 -12.12
CA VAL A 191 35.48 37.70 -10.98
C VAL A 191 36.53 38.79 -11.06
N GLY A 192 36.11 40.05 -11.13
CA GLY A 192 37.00 41.21 -11.01
C GLY A 192 37.02 41.74 -9.57
N ASN A 193 38.22 41.94 -9.02
CA ASN A 193 38.46 42.64 -7.77
C ASN A 193 39.62 43.64 -7.97
N HIS A 194 39.84 44.57 -7.05
CA HIS A 194 41.05 45.40 -7.12
C HIS A 194 42.23 44.73 -6.41
N THR A 195 42.08 44.35 -5.15
CA THR A 195 43.16 43.77 -4.33
C THR A 195 43.43 42.30 -4.65
N PRO A 196 44.70 41.83 -4.62
CA PRO A 196 45.03 40.41 -4.75
C PRO A 196 44.82 39.62 -3.45
N CYS A 197 44.91 38.28 -3.54
CA CYS A 197 45.08 37.41 -2.36
C CYS A 197 46.46 36.77 -2.29
N VAL A 198 46.91 36.25 -3.45
CA VAL A 198 48.27 35.73 -3.65
C VAL A 198 49.05 36.72 -4.48
N SER A 199 50.31 36.96 -4.13
CA SER A 199 51.11 37.97 -4.82
C SER A 199 52.61 37.71 -4.77
N LEU A 200 53.31 38.14 -5.82
CA LEU A 200 54.75 38.33 -5.86
C LEU A 200 55.14 39.81 -5.74
N GLY A 201 54.18 40.70 -5.53
CA GLY A 201 54.40 42.13 -5.37
C GLY A 201 54.59 42.53 -3.92
N GLU A 202 54.00 43.67 -3.53
CA GLU A 202 54.18 44.26 -2.20
C GLU A 202 53.09 43.86 -1.20
N TYR A 203 51.94 43.41 -1.68
CA TYR A 203 50.74 43.19 -0.88
C TYR A 203 50.48 41.71 -0.63
N ALA A 204 50.03 41.41 0.59
CA ALA A 204 49.55 40.08 0.97
C ALA A 204 48.07 39.92 0.56
N CYS A 205 47.31 39.06 1.27
CA CYS A 205 45.90 38.80 0.94
C CYS A 205 44.94 39.90 1.41
N GLU A 206 44.95 41.05 0.74
CA GLU A 206 44.08 42.19 1.07
C GLU A 206 42.62 42.00 0.66
N MET A 207 42.33 41.17 -0.36
CA MET A 207 40.94 40.81 -0.67
C MET A 207 40.28 39.96 0.45
N GLY A 208 41.08 39.43 1.38
CA GLY A 208 40.63 38.55 2.46
C GLY A 208 40.62 37.07 2.06
N SER A 209 41.12 36.22 2.97
CA SER A 209 41.25 34.78 2.76
C SER A 209 39.91 34.08 2.52
N ASP A 210 38.83 34.56 3.15
CA ASP A 210 37.51 33.95 3.05
C ASP A 210 36.95 34.07 1.64
N LEU A 211 37.05 35.27 1.05
CA LEU A 211 36.63 35.49 -0.33
C LEU A 211 37.48 34.66 -1.29
N ALA A 212 38.81 34.70 -1.18
CA ALA A 212 39.69 33.91 -2.05
C ALA A 212 39.36 32.40 -2.00
N ASN A 213 39.11 31.88 -0.80
CA ASN A 213 38.73 30.48 -0.62
C ASN A 213 37.31 30.17 -1.11
N LEU A 214 36.36 31.11 -1.05
CA LEU A 214 35.07 30.98 -1.71
C LEU A 214 35.25 30.82 -3.21
N LEU A 215 36.02 31.71 -3.87
CA LEU A 215 36.19 31.69 -5.32
C LEU A 215 36.84 30.37 -5.78
N LEU A 216 37.84 29.90 -5.03
CA LEU A 216 38.46 28.58 -5.25
C LEU A 216 37.49 27.42 -5.07
N ALA A 217 36.75 27.39 -3.96
CA ALA A 217 35.81 26.32 -3.66
C ALA A 217 34.65 26.26 -4.67
N LYS A 218 34.24 27.43 -5.18
CA LYS A 218 33.24 27.56 -6.24
C LYS A 218 33.81 27.35 -7.65
N LYS A 219 35.12 27.14 -7.77
CA LYS A 219 35.85 26.96 -9.03
C LYS A 219 35.47 28.04 -10.04
N VAL A 220 35.59 29.29 -9.61
CA VAL A 220 35.55 30.44 -10.52
C VAL A 220 36.65 30.26 -11.55
N ASP A 221 36.36 30.53 -12.83
CA ASP A 221 37.30 30.19 -13.90
C ASP A 221 38.53 31.10 -13.86
N VAL A 222 38.31 32.41 -13.77
CA VAL A 222 39.37 33.42 -13.65
C VAL A 222 39.01 34.49 -12.63
N VAL A 223 39.97 34.84 -11.78
CA VAL A 223 39.90 35.99 -10.86
C VAL A 223 40.90 37.03 -11.32
N LEU A 224 40.42 38.25 -11.59
CA LEU A 224 41.19 39.37 -12.12
C LEU A 224 41.40 40.42 -11.04
N THR A 225 42.65 40.87 -10.85
CA THR A 225 42.98 41.91 -9.87
C THR A 225 43.88 43.00 -10.44
N GLY A 226 43.92 44.17 -9.81
CA GLY A 226 44.91 45.23 -10.02
C GLY A 226 45.77 45.38 -8.77
N HIS A 227 45.96 46.62 -8.32
CA HIS A 227 46.60 47.06 -7.07
C HIS A 227 48.11 46.84 -7.01
N GLU A 228 48.55 45.64 -7.39
CA GLU A 228 49.94 45.35 -7.63
C GLU A 228 50.34 45.90 -8.99
N HIS A 229 51.31 46.80 -9.03
CA HIS A 229 51.77 47.41 -10.29
C HIS A 229 52.70 46.46 -11.06
N ILE A 230 52.28 45.21 -11.24
CA ILE A 230 52.96 44.13 -11.96
C ILE A 230 51.92 43.31 -12.72
N TYR A 231 52.38 42.52 -13.67
CA TYR A 231 51.63 41.39 -14.18
C TYR A 231 52.02 40.14 -13.40
N GLN A 232 51.05 39.32 -13.02
CA GLN A 232 51.30 37.99 -12.49
C GLN A 232 50.09 37.10 -12.70
N ARG A 233 50.34 35.82 -13.01
CA ARG A 233 49.31 34.81 -13.21
C ARG A 233 49.68 33.53 -12.49
N THR A 234 48.72 32.98 -11.76
CA THR A 234 48.87 31.67 -11.14
C THR A 234 48.74 30.53 -12.15
N LYS A 235 49.29 29.38 -11.78
CA LYS A 235 48.82 28.07 -12.23
C LYS A 235 47.34 27.90 -11.87
N GLN A 236 46.68 26.87 -12.38
CA GLN A 236 45.30 26.61 -11.98
C GLN A 236 45.28 26.05 -10.56
N LEU A 237 44.53 26.69 -9.67
CA LEU A 237 44.48 26.38 -8.24
C LEU A 237 43.11 25.83 -7.86
N THR A 238 43.03 24.89 -6.92
CA THR A 238 41.75 24.39 -6.38
C THR A 238 41.88 24.02 -4.91
N THR A 239 40.75 24.02 -4.20
CA THR A 239 40.65 23.28 -2.95
C THR A 239 40.35 21.81 -3.24
N ARG A 240 40.98 20.90 -2.47
CA ARG A 240 40.81 19.43 -2.53
C ARG A 240 41.44 18.77 -1.29
N THR A 241 41.36 17.45 -1.18
CA THR A 241 42.08 16.72 -0.12
C THR A 241 43.57 17.07 -0.15
N GLY A 242 44.12 17.55 0.98
CA GLY A 242 45.49 18.04 1.10
C GLY A 242 45.70 19.53 0.76
N CYS A 243 44.68 20.21 0.23
CA CYS A 243 44.57 21.67 0.14
C CYS A 243 43.12 22.08 0.49
N ALA A 244 42.78 22.07 1.78
CA ALA A 244 41.43 22.43 2.22
C ALA A 244 41.13 23.91 2.00
N THR A 245 42.14 24.76 2.22
CA THR A 245 42.10 26.20 1.97
C THR A 245 43.45 26.66 1.43
N LEU A 246 43.42 27.74 0.66
CA LEU A 246 44.59 28.55 0.34
C LEU A 246 44.92 29.40 1.57
N VAL A 247 46.12 29.21 2.12
CA VAL A 247 46.63 29.93 3.28
C VAL A 247 47.62 31.00 2.80
N PRO A 248 47.29 32.30 2.94
CA PRO A 248 48.17 33.39 2.50
C PRO A 248 49.58 33.30 3.11
N GLY A 249 50.58 33.69 2.33
CA GLY A 249 52.00 33.67 2.68
C GLY A 249 52.62 32.27 2.69
N THR A 250 51.94 31.25 2.15
CA THR A 250 52.46 29.87 2.12
C THR A 250 52.19 29.19 0.79
N PHE A 251 53.13 28.36 0.34
CA PHE A 251 52.93 27.48 -0.82
C PHE A 251 52.56 26.06 -0.40
N ASN A 252 51.44 25.58 -0.94
CA ASN A 252 51.00 24.21 -0.86
C ASN A 252 50.83 23.67 -2.29
N ALA A 253 51.78 22.84 -2.73
CA ALA A 253 51.75 22.23 -4.06
C ALA A 253 50.47 21.44 -4.34
N THR A 254 49.80 20.93 -3.30
CA THR A 254 48.53 20.21 -3.44
C THR A 254 47.41 21.11 -3.94
N CYS A 255 47.50 22.43 -3.79
CA CYS A 255 46.51 23.34 -4.34
C CYS A 255 46.63 23.51 -5.87
N VAL A 256 47.76 23.15 -6.48
CA VAL A 256 47.98 23.29 -7.93
C VAL A 256 47.38 22.08 -8.66
N VAL A 257 46.35 22.27 -9.47
CA VAL A 257 45.71 21.21 -10.25
C VAL A 257 46.32 21.04 -11.64
N ASP A 258 46.73 22.13 -12.25
CA ASP A 258 47.41 22.14 -13.54
C ASP A 258 48.51 23.20 -13.52
N SER A 259 49.66 22.85 -14.08
CA SER A 259 50.87 23.66 -14.08
C SER A 259 51.28 24.20 -15.46
N ASP A 260 50.58 23.80 -16.52
CA ASP A 260 50.85 24.30 -17.87
C ASP A 260 49.92 25.47 -18.25
N ASN A 261 49.78 25.74 -19.55
CA ASN A 261 48.96 26.83 -20.10
C ASN A 261 47.69 26.33 -20.80
N ASP A 262 47.42 25.02 -20.81
CA ASP A 262 46.29 24.34 -21.45
C ASP A 262 45.38 23.73 -20.37
N LEU A 263 44.69 24.60 -19.66
CA LEU A 263 43.95 24.32 -18.45
C LEU A 263 42.57 23.71 -18.71
N ALA A 264 42.00 23.06 -17.69
CA ALA A 264 40.70 22.41 -17.78
C ALA A 264 39.59 23.22 -17.09
N ALA A 265 38.47 23.45 -17.78
CA ALA A 265 37.30 24.10 -17.18
C ALA A 265 36.77 23.29 -15.99
N GLY A 266 36.40 23.97 -14.89
CA GLY A 266 35.90 23.31 -13.69
C GLY A 266 36.95 22.49 -12.89
N ALA A 267 38.23 22.53 -13.27
CA ALA A 267 39.30 21.93 -12.48
C ALA A 267 39.77 22.83 -11.32
N GLY A 268 39.66 24.15 -11.48
CA GLY A 268 40.06 25.14 -10.49
C GLY A 268 40.03 26.58 -11.04
N THR A 269 40.65 27.50 -10.31
CA THR A 269 40.67 28.95 -10.55
C THR A 269 42.06 29.44 -10.93
N VAL A 270 42.12 30.33 -11.91
CA VAL A 270 43.32 31.10 -12.24
C VAL A 270 43.21 32.50 -11.65
N PHE A 271 44.17 32.92 -10.83
CA PHE A 271 44.29 34.30 -10.37
C PHE A 271 45.26 35.04 -11.29
N ALA A 272 44.83 36.17 -11.84
CA ALA A 272 45.66 37.03 -12.68
C ALA A 272 45.58 38.48 -12.19
N THR A 273 46.71 39.02 -11.74
CA THR A 273 46.85 40.43 -11.43
C THR A 273 47.41 41.16 -12.65
N VAL A 274 46.71 42.22 -13.07
CA VAL A 274 46.97 42.98 -14.29
C VAL A 274 47.05 44.47 -13.97
N GLY A 275 47.87 44.85 -12.98
CA GLY A 275 48.15 46.26 -12.66
C GLY A 275 49.18 46.88 -13.60
N THR A 276 48.95 46.70 -14.89
CA THR A 276 49.82 47.13 -15.99
C THR A 276 49.20 48.27 -16.79
N GLY A 277 48.23 48.98 -16.21
CA GLY A 277 47.44 50.02 -16.85
C GLY A 277 48.24 51.26 -17.21
N GLY A 278 49.26 51.63 -16.42
CA GLY A 278 50.15 52.74 -16.80
C GLY A 278 50.88 53.45 -15.66
N ILE A 279 50.55 53.17 -14.39
CA ILE A 279 51.31 53.67 -13.24
C ILE A 279 52.70 53.02 -13.18
N ASN A 280 53.68 53.64 -12.51
CA ASN A 280 55.02 53.08 -12.39
C ASN A 280 55.00 51.66 -11.79
N GLN A 281 55.62 50.71 -12.50
CA GLN A 281 55.67 49.31 -12.08
C GLN A 281 56.53 49.08 -10.83
N ARG A 282 56.20 48.03 -10.09
CA ARG A 282 56.91 47.60 -8.88
C ARG A 282 57.78 46.37 -9.15
N ASN A 283 58.65 46.05 -8.20
CA ASN A 283 59.49 44.86 -8.31
C ASN A 283 58.68 43.60 -8.05
N VAL A 284 58.98 42.54 -8.81
CA VAL A 284 58.56 41.18 -8.52
C VAL A 284 59.53 40.55 -7.53
N ASN A 285 59.00 40.01 -6.43
CA ASN A 285 59.70 39.20 -5.44
C ASN A 285 59.62 37.71 -5.81
N THR A 286 60.56 37.23 -6.63
CA THR A 286 60.60 35.80 -7.03
C THR A 286 61.03 34.85 -5.90
N THR A 287 61.39 35.38 -4.73
CA THR A 287 61.72 34.60 -3.53
C THR A 287 60.58 34.53 -2.53
N ASP A 288 59.43 35.11 -2.87
CA ASP A 288 58.24 35.03 -2.02
C ASP A 288 57.83 33.57 -1.74
N PRO A 289 57.41 33.22 -0.51
CA PRO A 289 56.91 31.88 -0.21
C PRO A 289 55.79 31.40 -1.14
N GLU A 290 55.03 32.28 -1.77
CA GLU A 290 53.95 31.96 -2.71
C GLU A 290 54.40 31.74 -4.16
N ALA A 291 55.69 31.96 -4.49
CA ALA A 291 56.24 31.85 -5.84
C ALA A 291 55.90 30.55 -6.57
N GLY A 292 55.73 29.45 -5.84
CA GLY A 292 55.34 28.16 -6.41
C GLY A 292 53.97 28.14 -7.10
N TYR A 293 53.06 29.06 -6.76
CA TYR A 293 51.74 29.17 -7.39
C TYR A 293 51.78 29.87 -8.75
N PHE A 294 52.80 30.68 -9.05
CA PHE A 294 52.82 31.51 -10.24
C PHE A 294 53.39 30.78 -11.46
N ALA A 295 52.73 30.96 -12.61
CA ALA A 295 53.14 30.44 -13.90
C ALA A 295 53.85 31.51 -14.73
N ALA A 296 53.42 32.78 -14.61
CA ALA A 296 53.99 33.90 -15.34
C ALA A 296 53.94 35.18 -14.49
N TYR A 297 54.91 36.08 -14.69
CA TYR A 297 54.95 37.38 -14.03
C TYR A 297 55.88 38.35 -14.77
N ALA A 298 55.61 39.66 -14.66
CA ALA A 298 56.44 40.74 -15.15
C ALA A 298 56.28 41.98 -14.27
N GLY A 299 57.37 42.72 -14.06
CA GLY A 299 57.39 43.95 -13.30
C GLY A 299 58.68 44.73 -13.54
N LEU A 300 58.94 45.74 -12.70
CA LEU A 300 60.04 46.69 -12.89
C LEU A 300 61.41 46.02 -13.08
N ASN A 301 61.73 45.04 -12.24
CA ASN A 301 62.97 44.25 -12.28
C ASN A 301 62.90 43.01 -13.17
N VAL A 302 61.71 42.65 -13.71
CA VAL A 302 61.50 41.47 -14.54
C VAL A 302 60.64 41.84 -15.76
N ASN A 303 61.29 42.26 -16.84
CA ASN A 303 60.64 42.57 -18.12
C ASN A 303 59.46 43.58 -18.03
N SER A 304 59.73 44.76 -17.46
CA SER A 304 58.75 45.82 -17.22
C SER A 304 57.94 46.16 -18.47
N THR A 305 56.66 45.81 -18.51
CA THR A 305 55.80 45.87 -19.70
C THR A 305 54.39 46.34 -19.35
N PHE A 306 53.86 47.32 -20.09
CA PHE A 306 52.49 47.82 -19.94
C PHE A 306 51.58 47.19 -20.99
N GLY A 307 50.33 46.92 -20.63
CA GLY A 307 49.40 46.20 -21.49
C GLY A 307 48.14 45.75 -20.77
N VAL A 308 47.38 44.89 -21.44
CA VAL A 308 46.13 44.31 -20.93
C VAL A 308 46.13 42.80 -21.09
N LEU A 309 45.36 42.10 -20.27
CA LEU A 309 45.03 40.70 -20.52
C LEU A 309 43.76 40.63 -21.37
N ASP A 310 43.86 40.08 -22.56
CA ASP A 310 42.80 40.05 -23.58
C ASP A 310 42.18 38.66 -23.67
N PHE A 311 40.85 38.58 -23.61
CA PHE A 311 40.08 37.34 -23.51
C PHE A 311 39.19 37.14 -24.73
N SER A 312 39.07 35.89 -25.15
CA SER A 312 38.08 35.43 -26.15
C SER A 312 37.43 34.16 -25.63
N LEU A 313 36.10 34.13 -25.61
CA LEU A 313 35.30 33.09 -24.97
C LEU A 313 34.26 32.55 -25.95
N THR A 314 34.21 31.24 -26.11
CA THR A 314 33.11 30.48 -26.75
C THR A 314 32.36 29.70 -25.67
N SER A 315 31.41 28.83 -26.01
CA SER A 315 30.77 27.93 -25.04
C SER A 315 31.77 26.99 -24.35
N ASP A 316 32.86 26.63 -25.03
CA ASP A 316 33.73 25.52 -24.66
C ASP A 316 35.19 25.90 -24.44
N VAL A 317 35.61 27.06 -24.95
CA VAL A 317 36.98 27.55 -24.80
C VAL A 317 37.01 28.99 -24.30
N LEU A 318 37.80 29.25 -23.26
CA LEU A 318 38.23 30.58 -22.81
C LEU A 318 39.72 30.70 -23.08
N THR A 319 40.12 31.62 -23.95
CA THR A 319 41.54 31.97 -24.17
C THR A 319 41.84 33.32 -23.55
N ALA A 320 43.02 33.47 -22.97
CA ALA A 320 43.55 34.73 -22.46
C ALA A 320 44.96 34.98 -22.99
N THR A 321 45.25 36.18 -23.47
CA THR A 321 46.57 36.56 -24.00
C THR A 321 46.96 37.95 -23.52
N PHE A 322 48.15 38.08 -22.93
CA PHE A 322 48.67 39.40 -22.57
C PHE A 322 49.06 40.18 -23.82
N ARG A 323 48.38 41.31 -24.06
CA ARG A 323 48.62 42.21 -25.19
C ARG A 323 49.41 43.41 -24.71
N ARG A 324 50.65 43.51 -25.16
CA ARG A 324 51.55 44.62 -24.84
C ARG A 324 51.13 45.92 -25.54
N ALA A 325 51.09 47.01 -24.79
CA ALA A 325 50.97 48.38 -25.31
C ALA A 325 52.34 49.07 -25.45
N SER A 326 53.17 49.01 -24.41
CA SER A 326 54.49 49.68 -24.36
C SER A 326 55.42 49.02 -23.34
N GLY A 327 56.67 49.50 -23.22
CA GLY A 327 57.67 48.92 -22.32
C GLY A 327 58.44 47.75 -22.94
N GLY A 328 58.73 46.72 -22.13
CA GLY A 328 59.55 45.55 -22.43
C GLY A 328 58.99 44.62 -23.51
N THR A 329 59.20 43.32 -23.42
CA THR A 329 58.79 42.32 -24.43
C THR A 329 57.97 41.19 -23.85
N PHE A 330 57.42 41.37 -22.65
CA PHE A 330 56.69 40.31 -21.97
C PHE A 330 55.45 39.86 -22.76
N SER A 331 55.21 38.55 -22.75
CA SER A 331 54.05 37.90 -23.32
C SER A 331 53.67 36.70 -22.46
N ASP A 332 52.36 36.47 -22.33
CA ASP A 332 51.81 35.29 -21.68
C ASP A 332 50.48 34.94 -22.34
N ALA A 333 50.13 33.66 -22.34
CA ALA A 333 48.86 33.18 -22.85
C ALA A 333 48.48 31.85 -22.17
N PHE A 334 47.19 31.67 -21.94
CA PHE A 334 46.64 30.40 -21.47
C PHE A 334 45.24 30.17 -22.04
N THR A 335 44.86 28.90 -22.09
CA THR A 335 43.56 28.44 -22.54
C THR A 335 42.91 27.64 -21.43
N ILE A 336 41.61 27.82 -21.19
CA ILE A 336 40.77 26.95 -20.37
C ILE A 336 39.79 26.28 -21.32
N THR A 337 39.88 24.95 -21.45
CA THR A 337 39.01 24.17 -22.34
C THR A 337 38.06 23.34 -21.49
N LYS A 338 36.76 23.40 -21.79
CA LYS A 338 35.82 22.35 -21.37
C LYS A 338 36.25 21.09 -22.08
N GLY A 339 36.71 20.10 -21.32
CA GLY A 339 37.03 18.80 -21.89
C GLY A 339 35.84 18.32 -22.70
N VAL A 340 36.08 17.79 -23.90
CA VAL A 340 35.11 16.89 -24.51
C VAL A 340 34.93 15.80 -23.47
N ALA A 341 33.73 15.66 -22.90
CA ALA A 341 33.47 14.54 -22.00
C ALA A 341 33.96 13.28 -22.72
N PRO A 342 34.75 12.41 -22.07
CA PRO A 342 35.04 11.11 -22.67
C PRO A 342 33.70 10.50 -23.11
N PRO A 343 33.62 9.85 -24.29
CA PRO A 343 32.36 9.30 -24.75
C PRO A 343 31.79 8.38 -23.67
N ASN A 344 30.56 8.67 -23.23
CA ASN A 344 29.87 7.93 -22.16
C ASN A 344 30.04 6.42 -22.40
N GLN A 345 30.57 5.72 -21.39
CA GLN A 345 30.62 4.28 -21.35
C GLN A 345 29.31 3.76 -20.73
N PRO A 346 28.50 2.98 -21.46
CA PRO A 346 27.27 2.43 -20.90
C PRO A 346 27.52 1.69 -19.58
N PRO A 347 26.56 1.70 -18.64
CA PRO A 347 26.70 1.01 -17.38
C PRO A 347 26.82 -0.50 -17.63
N THR A 348 27.27 -1.26 -16.64
CA THR A 348 27.20 -2.73 -16.66
C THR A 348 26.06 -3.19 -15.77
N ALA A 349 25.02 -3.76 -16.37
CA ALA A 349 23.88 -4.32 -15.65
C ALA A 349 24.22 -5.70 -15.07
N ALA A 350 24.05 -5.85 -13.76
CA ALA A 350 24.26 -7.12 -13.07
C ALA A 350 23.25 -7.30 -11.94
N PHE A 351 22.67 -8.50 -11.82
CA PHE A 351 21.80 -8.82 -10.69
C PHE A 351 21.84 -10.29 -10.28
N THR A 352 21.40 -10.53 -9.04
CA THR A 352 21.19 -11.86 -8.48
C THR A 352 19.72 -12.07 -8.11
N PRO A 353 19.02 -13.04 -8.73
CA PRO A 353 17.69 -13.43 -8.29
C PRO A 353 17.76 -14.48 -7.18
N THR A 354 16.85 -14.39 -6.22
CA THR A 354 16.60 -15.41 -5.20
C THR A 354 15.12 -15.73 -5.17
N CYS A 355 14.75 -17.00 -5.36
CA CYS A 355 13.35 -17.40 -5.43
C CYS A 355 13.02 -18.46 -4.37
N THR A 356 11.89 -18.25 -3.69
CA THR A 356 11.30 -19.17 -2.73
C THR A 356 9.85 -19.37 -3.12
N GLN A 357 9.51 -20.59 -3.54
CA GLN A 357 8.18 -20.92 -4.09
C GLN A 357 7.84 -19.98 -5.25
N LEU A 358 6.71 -19.26 -5.19
CA LEU A 358 6.24 -18.32 -6.19
C LEU A 358 6.86 -16.92 -6.07
N ALA A 359 7.57 -16.61 -4.99
CA ALA A 359 8.15 -15.30 -4.74
C ALA A 359 9.63 -15.25 -5.11
N CYS A 360 10.02 -14.26 -5.91
CA CYS A 360 11.41 -13.94 -6.21
C CYS A 360 11.75 -12.53 -5.72
N SER A 361 12.92 -12.37 -5.14
CA SER A 361 13.60 -11.07 -4.96
C SER A 361 14.77 -10.97 -5.93
N VAL A 362 15.07 -9.75 -6.37
CA VAL A 362 16.20 -9.44 -7.24
C VAL A 362 17.01 -8.30 -6.65
N ASP A 363 18.32 -8.43 -6.72
CA ASP A 363 19.29 -7.47 -6.20
C ASP A 363 20.26 -7.06 -7.32
N ALA A 364 20.20 -5.78 -7.72
CA ALA A 364 21.05 -5.16 -8.73
C ALA A 364 22.22 -4.35 -8.15
N SER A 365 22.52 -4.47 -6.86
CA SER A 365 23.62 -3.73 -6.21
C SER A 365 25.01 -3.98 -6.81
N ALA A 366 25.16 -5.06 -7.58
CA ALA A 366 26.37 -5.37 -8.34
C ALA A 366 26.46 -4.66 -9.70
N SER A 367 25.43 -3.92 -10.12
CA SER A 367 25.50 -3.09 -11.32
C SER A 367 26.43 -1.90 -11.06
N SER A 368 27.19 -1.50 -12.06
CA SER A 368 28.21 -0.46 -11.92
C SER A 368 28.25 0.41 -13.16
N ASP A 369 28.69 1.65 -12.97
CA ASP A 369 29.04 2.56 -14.05
C ASP A 369 30.51 2.99 -13.86
N ALA A 370 31.29 2.99 -14.94
CA ALA A 370 32.74 3.13 -14.89
C ALA A 370 33.21 4.59 -14.98
N ASP A 371 32.41 5.45 -15.60
CA ASP A 371 32.67 6.88 -15.79
C ASP A 371 31.60 7.80 -15.17
N GLY A 372 30.49 7.25 -14.70
CA GLY A 372 29.43 8.01 -14.04
C GLY A 372 28.74 7.33 -12.87
N THR A 373 27.45 7.60 -12.71
CA THR A 373 26.58 7.01 -11.70
C THR A 373 25.31 6.42 -12.33
N ILE A 374 24.79 5.35 -11.74
CA ILE A 374 23.52 4.78 -12.21
C ILE A 374 22.36 5.69 -11.79
N ALA A 375 21.66 6.26 -12.78
CA ALA A 375 20.47 7.08 -12.58
C ALA A 375 19.21 6.25 -12.30
N SER A 376 19.04 5.08 -12.94
CA SER A 376 17.83 4.28 -12.73
C SER A 376 17.98 2.77 -13.00
N TYR A 377 17.04 2.00 -12.43
CA TYR A 377 16.92 0.56 -12.58
C TYR A 377 15.47 0.23 -12.98
N ALA A 378 15.28 -0.49 -14.08
CA ALA A 378 13.98 -0.96 -14.56
C ALA A 378 13.97 -2.48 -14.72
N TRP A 379 12.97 -3.13 -14.16
CA TRP A 379 12.80 -4.58 -14.15
C TRP A 379 11.63 -5.00 -15.03
N GLN A 380 11.79 -6.11 -15.73
CA GLN A 380 10.70 -6.86 -16.38
C GLN A 380 10.76 -8.30 -15.88
N PHE A 381 9.69 -8.81 -15.28
CA PHE A 381 9.69 -10.12 -14.62
C PHE A 381 9.32 -11.30 -15.55
N GLY A 382 9.06 -11.03 -16.83
CA GLY A 382 8.72 -12.07 -17.81
C GLY A 382 7.28 -12.60 -17.75
N ASP A 383 6.46 -12.11 -16.80
CA ASP A 383 5.01 -12.35 -16.71
C ASP A 383 4.18 -11.14 -17.18
N GLY A 384 4.83 -10.18 -17.85
CA GLY A 384 4.25 -8.91 -18.28
C GLY A 384 4.27 -7.81 -17.20
N THR A 385 4.74 -8.10 -15.99
CA THR A 385 4.88 -7.09 -14.93
C THR A 385 6.27 -6.46 -14.89
N THR A 386 6.32 -5.26 -14.30
CA THR A 386 7.53 -4.43 -14.22
C THR A 386 7.83 -4.01 -12.77
N GLY A 387 9.06 -3.57 -12.51
CA GLY A 387 9.48 -3.00 -11.24
C GLY A 387 10.57 -1.96 -11.42
N THR A 388 10.94 -1.25 -10.35
CA THR A 388 12.00 -0.22 -10.36
C THR A 388 12.85 -0.28 -9.10
N GLY A 389 14.05 0.30 -9.14
CA GLY A 389 14.96 0.43 -8.01
C GLY A 389 16.00 -0.68 -7.92
N VAL A 390 17.05 -0.49 -7.10
CA VAL A 390 18.18 -1.42 -6.94
C VAL A 390 17.72 -2.82 -6.54
N ASN A 391 16.71 -2.89 -5.67
CA ASN A 391 16.07 -4.13 -5.24
C ASN A 391 14.60 -4.11 -5.65
N ALA A 392 14.11 -5.25 -6.13
CA ALA A 392 12.71 -5.44 -6.43
C ALA A 392 12.27 -6.87 -6.07
N SER A 393 10.96 -7.09 -6.01
CA SER A 393 10.40 -8.41 -5.76
C SER A 393 9.16 -8.65 -6.61
N ARG A 394 8.91 -9.93 -6.90
CA ARG A 394 7.75 -10.38 -7.66
C ARG A 394 7.25 -11.72 -7.15
N THR A 395 5.94 -11.83 -6.96
CA THR A 395 5.25 -13.11 -6.73
C THR A 395 4.48 -13.49 -7.99
N TYR A 396 4.79 -14.65 -8.56
CA TYR A 396 4.14 -15.17 -9.76
C TYR A 396 2.82 -15.87 -9.44
N ALA A 397 1.87 -15.79 -10.36
CA ALA A 397 0.56 -16.43 -10.19
C ALA A 397 0.58 -17.95 -10.40
N ALA A 398 1.57 -18.47 -11.13
CA ALA A 398 1.70 -19.88 -11.45
C ALA A 398 3.15 -20.34 -11.33
N ALA A 399 3.33 -21.63 -11.10
CA ALA A 399 4.65 -22.26 -11.19
C ALA A 399 5.12 -22.27 -12.65
N GLY A 400 6.42 -22.11 -12.86
CA GLY A 400 6.98 -22.03 -14.20
C GLY A 400 8.39 -21.44 -14.22
N THR A 401 8.93 -21.31 -15.43
CA THR A 401 10.20 -20.62 -15.67
C THR A 401 9.91 -19.23 -16.23
N TYR A 402 10.48 -18.20 -15.60
CA TYR A 402 10.32 -16.80 -15.98
C TYR A 402 11.68 -16.18 -16.28
N THR A 403 11.76 -15.36 -17.32
CA THR A 403 12.97 -14.61 -17.68
C THR A 403 12.87 -13.20 -17.12
N ILE A 404 13.67 -12.90 -16.11
CA ILE A 404 13.77 -11.57 -15.52
C ILE A 404 14.81 -10.78 -16.30
N THR A 405 14.44 -9.57 -16.73
CA THR A 405 15.32 -8.60 -17.41
C THR A 405 15.51 -7.40 -16.52
N LEU A 406 16.77 -6.99 -16.33
CA LEU A 406 17.16 -5.71 -15.74
C LEU A 406 17.64 -4.79 -16.86
N THR A 407 17.16 -3.56 -16.87
CA THR A 407 17.73 -2.43 -17.63
C THR A 407 18.26 -1.42 -16.63
N VAL A 408 19.52 -1.02 -16.79
CA VAL A 408 20.17 0.04 -16.00
C VAL A 408 20.41 1.23 -16.91
N THR A 409 20.17 2.44 -16.41
CA THR A 409 20.46 3.70 -17.11
C THR A 409 21.42 4.53 -16.28
N ASP A 410 22.49 5.03 -16.90
CA ASP A 410 23.46 5.94 -16.26
C ASP A 410 22.96 7.39 -16.23
N ASP A 411 23.74 8.28 -15.63
CA ASP A 411 23.48 9.71 -15.49
C ASP A 411 23.64 10.51 -16.79
N ASP A 412 24.26 9.92 -17.81
CA ASP A 412 24.40 10.46 -19.16
C ASP A 412 23.39 9.86 -20.17
N GLY A 413 22.48 9.01 -19.68
CA GLY A 413 21.36 8.43 -20.42
C GLY A 413 21.67 7.16 -21.24
N ALA A 414 22.88 6.58 -21.19
CA ALA A 414 23.12 5.29 -21.82
C ALA A 414 22.60 4.14 -20.95
N THR A 415 22.39 2.99 -21.59
CA THR A 415 21.72 1.85 -20.96
C THR A 415 22.42 0.54 -21.24
N ASP A 416 22.38 -0.37 -20.27
CA ASP A 416 22.72 -1.78 -20.46
C ASP A 416 21.63 -2.68 -19.90
N THR A 417 21.57 -3.89 -20.45
CA THR A 417 20.53 -4.88 -20.11
C THR A 417 21.14 -6.23 -19.82
N THR A 418 20.62 -6.92 -18.79
CA THR A 418 20.98 -8.30 -18.49
C THR A 418 19.74 -9.12 -18.14
N THR A 419 19.78 -10.41 -18.45
CA THR A 419 18.64 -11.32 -18.25
C THR A 419 19.04 -12.56 -17.47
N ARG A 420 18.17 -13.05 -16.59
CA ARG A 420 18.31 -14.35 -15.93
C ARG A 420 16.99 -15.11 -15.89
N SER A 421 17.04 -16.40 -16.19
CA SER A 421 15.89 -17.29 -16.03
C SER A 421 15.81 -17.83 -14.61
N VAL A 422 14.63 -17.77 -14.02
CA VAL A 422 14.32 -18.33 -12.71
C VAL A 422 13.18 -19.33 -12.84
N THR A 423 13.25 -20.44 -12.10
CA THR A 423 12.14 -21.39 -12.01
C THR A 423 11.50 -21.26 -10.63
N VAL A 424 10.21 -20.93 -10.62
CA VAL A 424 9.40 -20.85 -9.40
C VAL A 424 8.51 -22.08 -9.29
N ALA A 425 8.46 -22.62 -8.07
CA ALA A 425 7.67 -23.80 -7.74
C ALA A 425 6.41 -23.38 -6.97
N PRO A 426 5.32 -24.15 -7.05
CA PRO A 426 4.14 -23.87 -6.23
C PRO A 426 4.50 -24.04 -4.74
N THR A 427 3.74 -23.38 -3.87
CA THR A 427 3.78 -23.64 -2.43
C THR A 427 3.39 -25.11 -2.19
N PRO A 428 4.17 -25.89 -1.43
CA PRO A 428 3.74 -27.21 -1.00
C PRO A 428 2.44 -27.08 -0.18
N ASN A 429 1.38 -27.75 -0.62
CA ASN A 429 0.10 -27.75 0.06
C ASN A 429 0.22 -28.34 1.47
N GLN A 430 -0.36 -27.69 2.48
CA GLN A 430 -0.47 -28.24 3.82
C GLN A 430 -1.73 -29.11 3.93
N LEU A 431 -1.67 -30.11 4.81
CA LEU A 431 -2.82 -31.00 5.03
C LEU A 431 -3.90 -30.28 5.86
N PRO A 432 -5.19 -30.43 5.52
CA PRO A 432 -6.26 -29.87 6.32
C PRO A 432 -6.40 -30.64 7.65
N THR A 433 -6.89 -29.96 8.69
CA THR A 433 -7.18 -30.55 10.00
C THR A 433 -8.68 -30.77 10.14
N ALA A 434 -9.11 -32.04 10.17
CA ALA A 434 -10.49 -32.41 10.43
C ALA A 434 -10.84 -32.21 11.92
N SER A 435 -11.99 -31.60 12.20
CA SER A 435 -12.54 -31.44 13.54
C SER A 435 -14.07 -31.43 13.47
N PHE A 436 -14.71 -32.10 14.43
CA PHE A 436 -16.17 -32.08 14.51
C PHE A 436 -16.70 -32.18 15.93
N THR A 437 -17.94 -31.73 16.12
CA THR A 437 -18.75 -31.96 17.32
C THR A 437 -19.98 -32.79 16.98
N THR A 438 -20.55 -33.44 18.00
CA THR A 438 -21.73 -34.30 17.87
C THR A 438 -22.72 -33.99 18.97
N SER A 439 -24.01 -34.09 18.65
CA SER A 439 -25.10 -34.03 19.63
C SER A 439 -26.14 -35.08 19.27
N CYS A 440 -26.51 -35.91 20.24
CA CYS A 440 -27.43 -37.02 20.04
C CYS A 440 -28.63 -36.90 20.98
N THR A 441 -29.81 -37.26 20.48
CA THR A 441 -31.02 -37.49 21.26
C THR A 441 -31.53 -38.88 20.90
N ASP A 442 -31.52 -39.77 21.88
CA ASP A 442 -31.73 -41.20 21.69
C ASP A 442 -30.83 -41.75 20.57
N LEU A 443 -31.42 -42.24 19.48
CA LEU A 443 -30.75 -42.83 18.33
C LEU A 443 -30.38 -41.83 17.23
N ALA A 444 -30.88 -40.59 17.30
CA ALA A 444 -30.65 -39.58 16.28
C ALA A 444 -29.52 -38.64 16.70
N CYS A 445 -28.51 -38.51 15.83
CA CYS A 445 -27.35 -37.64 16.04
C CYS A 445 -27.23 -36.58 14.94
N SER A 446 -26.77 -35.41 15.34
CA SER A 446 -26.30 -34.34 14.47
C SER A 446 -24.78 -34.22 14.59
N PHE A 447 -24.12 -34.01 13.46
CA PHE A 447 -22.68 -33.89 13.30
C PHE A 447 -22.37 -32.53 12.69
N ASN A 448 -21.40 -31.83 13.27
CA ASN A 448 -20.95 -30.54 12.77
C ASN A 448 -19.43 -30.55 12.60
N GLY A 449 -18.99 -30.59 11.35
CA GLY A 449 -17.59 -30.55 10.92
C GLY A 449 -17.07 -29.16 10.59
N THR A 450 -17.85 -28.08 10.76
CA THR A 450 -17.45 -26.72 10.36
C THR A 450 -16.26 -26.16 11.15
N GLY A 451 -15.84 -26.84 12.23
CA GLY A 451 -14.62 -26.53 12.96
C GLY A 451 -13.33 -27.05 12.30
N SER A 452 -13.43 -27.76 11.18
CA SER A 452 -12.27 -28.19 10.38
C SER A 452 -11.63 -26.98 9.68
N SER A 453 -10.31 -27.01 9.52
CA SER A 453 -9.55 -25.89 8.98
C SER A 453 -8.44 -26.35 8.04
N ASP A 454 -8.01 -25.45 7.16
CA ASP A 454 -6.89 -25.68 6.25
C ASP A 454 -5.90 -24.50 6.39
N PRO A 455 -4.63 -24.73 6.78
CA PRO A 455 -3.68 -23.66 7.07
C PRO A 455 -3.32 -22.75 5.88
N ASP A 456 -3.35 -23.27 4.66
CA ASP A 456 -2.96 -22.56 3.43
C ASP A 456 -4.06 -22.53 2.36
N GLY A 457 -5.30 -22.89 2.73
CA GLY A 457 -6.41 -22.96 1.81
C GLY A 457 -7.79 -23.00 2.46
N THR A 458 -8.68 -23.76 1.84
CA THR A 458 -10.09 -23.90 2.19
C THR A 458 -10.52 -25.36 2.08
N ILE A 459 -11.47 -25.78 2.93
CA ILE A 459 -12.05 -27.13 2.85
C ILE A 459 -13.01 -27.20 1.66
N ALA A 460 -12.71 -28.05 0.68
CA ALA A 460 -13.52 -28.29 -0.50
C ALA A 460 -14.66 -29.31 -0.25
N SER A 461 -14.44 -30.31 0.60
CA SER A 461 -15.46 -31.34 0.86
C SER A 461 -15.35 -32.00 2.24
N TYR A 462 -16.47 -32.58 2.67
CA TYR A 462 -16.64 -33.31 3.93
C TYR A 462 -17.29 -34.66 3.64
N ALA A 463 -16.68 -35.73 4.13
CA ALA A 463 -17.19 -37.11 4.03
C ALA A 463 -17.25 -37.75 5.42
N TRP A 464 -18.40 -38.34 5.73
CA TRP A 464 -18.70 -38.92 7.04
C TRP A 464 -18.87 -40.43 6.95
N GLN A 465 -18.24 -41.14 7.88
CA GLN A 465 -18.47 -42.56 8.10
C GLN A 465 -18.98 -42.74 9.52
N TRP A 466 -20.14 -43.39 9.67
CA TRP A 466 -20.86 -43.39 10.95
C TRP A 466 -20.40 -44.45 11.95
N GLY A 467 -19.66 -45.45 11.48
CA GLY A 467 -19.15 -46.57 12.28
C GLY A 467 -20.12 -47.75 12.45
N ASP A 468 -21.28 -47.74 11.76
CA ASP A 468 -22.31 -48.79 11.83
C ASP A 468 -22.53 -49.56 10.53
N GLY A 469 -21.70 -49.31 9.51
CA GLY A 469 -21.76 -49.96 8.19
C GLY A 469 -22.87 -49.46 7.26
N THR A 470 -23.58 -48.39 7.65
CA THR A 470 -24.54 -47.71 6.76
C THR A 470 -23.83 -46.78 5.76
N ALA A 471 -24.57 -46.26 4.77
CA ALA A 471 -24.01 -45.42 3.72
C ALA A 471 -23.43 -44.11 4.25
N ASP A 472 -22.27 -43.72 3.73
CA ASP A 472 -21.54 -42.51 4.10
C ASP A 472 -22.35 -41.22 3.90
N GLY A 473 -22.08 -40.23 4.74
CA GLY A 473 -22.65 -38.88 4.64
C GLY A 473 -21.74 -37.89 3.94
N THR A 474 -22.32 -36.76 3.54
CA THR A 474 -21.59 -35.64 2.94
C THR A 474 -22.06 -34.30 3.52
N GLY A 475 -21.22 -33.27 3.41
CA GLY A 475 -21.56 -31.90 3.81
C GLY A 475 -20.97 -31.49 5.15
N ALA A 476 -20.77 -30.18 5.35
CA ALA A 476 -20.13 -29.64 6.56
C ALA A 476 -20.90 -29.95 7.84
N THR A 477 -22.22 -30.10 7.73
CA THR A 477 -23.11 -30.65 8.76
C THR A 477 -23.86 -31.83 8.19
N ALA A 478 -24.16 -32.81 9.03
CA ALA A 478 -24.91 -34.00 8.63
C ALA A 478 -25.70 -34.57 9.82
N ASN A 479 -26.74 -35.32 9.52
CA ASN A 479 -27.54 -36.04 10.52
C ASN A 479 -27.49 -37.54 10.22
N HIS A 480 -27.43 -38.35 11.26
CA HIS A 480 -27.45 -39.81 11.16
C HIS A 480 -28.32 -40.41 12.26
N THR A 481 -29.05 -41.48 11.96
CA THR A 481 -29.86 -42.21 12.95
C THR A 481 -29.36 -43.65 13.03
N TYR A 482 -28.91 -44.05 14.21
CA TYR A 482 -28.43 -45.40 14.47
C TYR A 482 -29.61 -46.36 14.71
N ALA A 483 -29.49 -47.60 14.25
CA ALA A 483 -30.58 -48.58 14.40
C ALA A 483 -30.74 -49.11 15.83
N ALA A 484 -29.69 -49.04 16.66
CA ALA A 484 -29.67 -49.57 18.00
C ALA A 484 -28.84 -48.68 18.94
N ALA A 485 -29.11 -48.81 20.25
CA ALA A 485 -28.29 -48.18 21.27
C ALA A 485 -26.89 -48.81 21.29
N GLY A 486 -25.86 -48.00 21.48
CA GLY A 486 -24.47 -48.44 21.41
C GLY A 486 -23.49 -47.28 21.28
N THR A 487 -22.22 -47.64 21.15
CA THR A 487 -21.14 -46.69 20.87
C THR A 487 -20.58 -46.98 19.49
N TYR A 488 -20.49 -45.95 18.64
CA TYR A 488 -20.05 -46.04 17.25
C TYR A 488 -18.90 -45.07 17.01
N THR A 489 -17.84 -45.51 16.34
CA THR A 489 -16.71 -44.65 16.01
C THR A 489 -17.01 -43.90 14.70
N ALA A 490 -17.48 -42.67 14.82
CA ALA A 490 -17.71 -41.79 13.68
C ALA A 490 -16.38 -41.20 13.19
N ARG A 491 -16.20 -41.14 11.87
CA ARG A 491 -15.02 -40.58 11.20
C ARG A 491 -15.43 -39.45 10.27
N LEU A 492 -14.75 -38.32 10.37
CA LEU A 492 -14.81 -37.24 9.40
C LEU A 492 -13.52 -37.24 8.57
N THR A 493 -13.67 -37.22 7.25
CA THR A 493 -12.60 -36.93 6.29
C THR A 493 -12.93 -35.60 5.62
N VAL A 494 -12.00 -34.65 5.66
CA VAL A 494 -12.10 -33.38 4.93
C VAL A 494 -11.05 -33.35 3.82
N THR A 495 -11.42 -32.76 2.68
CA THR A 495 -10.50 -32.56 1.54
C THR A 495 -10.37 -31.06 1.31
N ASP A 496 -9.15 -30.56 1.14
CA ASP A 496 -8.89 -29.16 0.81
C ASP A 496 -9.08 -28.85 -0.69
N ASN A 497 -8.89 -27.58 -1.07
CA ASN A 497 -8.99 -27.11 -2.45
C ASN A 497 -7.80 -27.50 -3.36
N ALA A 498 -6.76 -28.15 -2.83
CA ALA A 498 -5.65 -28.73 -3.58
C ALA A 498 -5.72 -30.26 -3.68
N GLY A 499 -6.72 -30.88 -3.04
CA GLY A 499 -7.00 -32.31 -3.06
C GLY A 499 -6.34 -33.12 -1.94
N ALA A 500 -5.66 -32.50 -0.96
CA ALA A 500 -5.13 -33.24 0.19
C ALA A 500 -6.22 -33.46 1.26
N THR A 501 -6.05 -34.50 2.07
CA THR A 501 -7.09 -34.98 2.98
C THR A 501 -6.63 -35.06 4.42
N GLY A 502 -7.49 -34.64 5.35
CA GLY A 502 -7.32 -34.77 6.79
C GLY A 502 -8.45 -35.58 7.41
N THR A 503 -8.17 -36.36 8.46
CA THR A 503 -9.17 -37.24 9.06
C THR A 503 -9.15 -37.19 10.58
N THR A 504 -10.32 -37.28 11.21
CA THR A 504 -10.46 -37.39 12.67
C THR A 504 -11.61 -38.34 13.03
N THR A 505 -11.55 -38.93 14.22
CA THR A 505 -12.55 -39.90 14.71
C THR A 505 -13.02 -39.54 16.10
N LYS A 506 -14.30 -39.78 16.40
CA LYS A 506 -14.88 -39.68 17.76
C LYS A 506 -15.84 -40.82 18.01
N ASP A 507 -15.86 -41.31 19.25
CA ASP A 507 -16.86 -42.25 19.71
C ASP A 507 -18.17 -41.51 20.01
N VAL A 508 -19.25 -42.00 19.42
CA VAL A 508 -20.61 -41.47 19.54
C VAL A 508 -21.45 -42.52 20.25
N THR A 509 -21.89 -42.20 21.47
CA THR A 509 -22.76 -43.07 22.25
C THR A 509 -24.21 -42.62 22.10
N VAL A 510 -25.07 -43.53 21.66
CA VAL A 510 -26.52 -43.35 21.51
C VAL A 510 -27.28 -44.28 22.43
N THR A 511 -28.42 -43.81 22.93
CA THR A 511 -29.28 -44.54 23.86
C THR A 511 -30.61 -44.88 23.21
N ALA A 512 -31.25 -45.97 23.65
CA ALA A 512 -32.60 -46.27 23.23
C ALA A 512 -33.57 -45.21 23.81
N PRO A 513 -34.64 -44.85 23.08
CA PRO A 513 -35.67 -43.97 23.63
C PRO A 513 -36.29 -44.57 24.89
N PRO A 514 -36.70 -43.76 25.87
CA PRO A 514 -37.45 -44.25 27.01
C PRO A 514 -38.76 -44.92 26.56
N PRO A 515 -39.20 -46.02 27.21
CA PRO A 515 -40.48 -46.66 26.87
C PRO A 515 -41.65 -45.69 27.13
N VAL A 516 -42.57 -45.56 26.17
CA VAL A 516 -43.80 -44.79 26.37
C VAL A 516 -44.70 -45.48 27.40
N THR A 517 -44.97 -44.85 28.53
CA THR A 517 -45.93 -45.36 29.52
C THR A 517 -47.33 -45.36 28.90
N VAL A 518 -47.98 -46.52 28.81
CA VAL A 518 -49.37 -46.66 28.35
C VAL A 518 -50.27 -46.73 29.57
N LEU A 519 -51.22 -45.79 29.68
CA LEU A 519 -52.21 -45.78 30.78
C LEU A 519 -53.33 -46.80 30.51
N ALA A 520 -53.82 -46.84 29.28
CA ALA A 520 -54.72 -47.87 28.78
C ALA A 520 -54.53 -48.09 27.29
N ALA A 521 -54.76 -49.33 26.85
CA ALA A 521 -54.83 -49.67 25.44
C ALA A 521 -55.81 -50.83 25.25
N ASP A 522 -56.60 -50.75 24.19
CA ASP A 522 -57.48 -51.84 23.80
C ASP A 522 -57.61 -51.86 22.27
N ALA A 523 -56.94 -52.82 21.64
CA ALA A 523 -57.05 -53.10 20.21
C ALA A 523 -58.26 -54.00 19.90
N TYR A 524 -59.01 -54.43 20.92
CA TYR A 524 -60.20 -55.26 20.77
C TYR A 524 -59.97 -56.55 19.94
N GLY A 525 -58.75 -57.09 19.95
CA GLY A 525 -58.37 -58.29 19.17
C GLY A 525 -59.02 -59.60 19.64
N ARG A 526 -59.80 -59.54 20.74
CA ARG A 526 -60.58 -60.66 21.27
C ARG A 526 -61.96 -60.76 20.61
N THR A 527 -62.59 -61.93 20.72
CA THR A 527 -63.99 -62.12 20.28
C THR A 527 -64.86 -62.53 21.47
N LEU A 528 -65.87 -61.72 21.80
CA LEU A 528 -66.78 -61.91 22.93
C LEU A 528 -68.22 -61.68 22.48
N ALA A 529 -69.10 -62.67 22.67
CA ALA A 529 -70.52 -62.57 22.29
C ALA A 529 -71.33 -61.65 23.22
N THR A 530 -70.90 -61.51 24.48
CA THR A 530 -71.49 -60.59 25.46
C THR A 530 -70.38 -59.89 26.26
N GLY A 531 -70.57 -58.60 26.57
CA GLY A 531 -69.59 -57.81 27.30
C GLY A 531 -68.35 -57.41 26.49
N TRP A 532 -67.50 -56.58 27.09
CA TRP A 532 -66.19 -56.19 26.53
C TRP A 532 -65.00 -56.86 27.22
N GLY A 533 -65.15 -57.49 28.39
CA GLY A 533 -64.02 -58.11 29.10
C GLY A 533 -62.94 -57.10 29.53
N SER A 534 -61.67 -57.51 29.48
CA SER A 534 -60.53 -56.67 29.84
C SER A 534 -59.83 -56.05 28.63
N ALA A 535 -59.40 -54.81 28.77
CA ALA A 535 -58.51 -54.14 27.83
C ALA A 535 -57.09 -54.74 27.88
N ASP A 536 -56.32 -54.57 26.80
CA ASP A 536 -54.93 -55.03 26.71
C ASP A 536 -54.04 -54.34 27.78
N THR A 537 -54.38 -53.10 28.13
CA THR A 537 -53.80 -52.34 29.26
C THR A 537 -54.90 -51.47 29.87
N GLY A 538 -54.96 -51.36 31.20
CA GLY A 538 -55.96 -50.53 31.92
C GLY A 538 -57.06 -51.30 32.66
N GLY A 539 -57.07 -52.64 32.56
CA GLY A 539 -57.92 -53.53 33.36
C GLY A 539 -59.28 -53.87 32.72
N ALA A 540 -60.21 -54.36 33.54
CA ALA A 540 -61.55 -54.75 33.10
C ALA A 540 -62.42 -53.53 32.74
N TRP A 541 -63.17 -53.63 31.64
CA TRP A 541 -64.20 -52.65 31.33
C TRP A 541 -65.35 -52.73 32.34
N THR A 542 -65.71 -51.59 32.90
CA THR A 542 -66.87 -51.41 33.78
C THR A 542 -67.95 -50.62 33.06
N THR A 543 -69.22 -50.96 33.25
CA THR A 543 -70.33 -50.33 32.51
C THR A 543 -71.66 -50.48 33.24
N ASN A 544 -72.62 -49.60 32.95
CA ASN A 544 -74.03 -49.76 33.31
C ASN A 544 -74.91 -50.31 32.17
N ALA A 545 -74.33 -50.63 31.01
CA ALA A 545 -75.05 -51.29 29.93
C ALA A 545 -75.33 -52.76 30.28
N SER A 546 -76.44 -53.29 29.77
CA SER A 546 -76.72 -54.72 29.82
C SER A 546 -75.65 -55.49 29.05
N SER A 547 -75.14 -56.61 29.58
CA SER A 547 -74.09 -57.40 28.95
C SER A 547 -74.45 -57.90 27.54
N SER A 548 -75.74 -58.10 27.25
CA SER A 548 -76.25 -58.49 25.93
C SER A 548 -76.22 -57.36 24.89
N ALA A 549 -76.05 -56.11 25.32
CA ALA A 549 -75.89 -54.96 24.43
C ALA A 549 -74.43 -54.74 24.01
N LEU A 550 -73.46 -55.39 24.65
CA LEU A 550 -72.05 -55.29 24.31
C LEU A 550 -71.54 -56.57 23.68
N SER A 551 -70.61 -56.45 22.74
CA SER A 551 -69.82 -57.56 22.21
C SER A 551 -68.45 -57.04 21.76
N VAL A 552 -67.49 -57.95 21.55
CA VAL A 552 -66.25 -57.64 20.82
C VAL A 552 -66.22 -58.55 19.60
N THR A 553 -66.21 -57.97 18.41
CA THR A 553 -66.27 -58.71 17.16
C THR A 553 -65.64 -57.91 16.02
N GLY A 554 -64.99 -58.59 15.09
CA GLY A 554 -64.35 -57.94 13.93
C GLY A 554 -63.24 -56.93 14.32
N GLY A 555 -62.57 -57.15 15.45
CA GLY A 555 -61.54 -56.23 15.97
C GLY A 555 -62.09 -54.95 16.60
N ALA A 556 -63.38 -54.90 16.95
CA ALA A 556 -63.98 -53.71 17.57
C ALA A 556 -64.86 -54.05 18.77
N GLY A 557 -64.81 -53.19 19.79
CA GLY A 557 -65.77 -53.16 20.88
C GLY A 557 -67.08 -52.55 20.40
N GLN A 558 -68.16 -53.33 20.37
CA GLN A 558 -69.48 -52.91 19.92
C GLN A 558 -70.44 -52.68 21.10
N VAL A 559 -71.24 -51.61 21.03
CA VAL A 559 -72.39 -51.33 21.91
C VAL A 559 -73.63 -51.08 21.06
N ARG A 560 -74.65 -51.94 21.17
CA ARG A 560 -75.93 -51.76 20.46
C ARG A 560 -76.92 -50.97 21.31
N LEU A 561 -77.32 -49.80 20.85
CA LEU A 561 -78.22 -48.91 21.57
C LEU A 561 -79.59 -48.83 20.92
N ASN A 562 -80.64 -48.96 21.74
CA ASN A 562 -82.01 -48.60 21.36
C ASN A 562 -82.20 -47.07 21.46
N ALA A 563 -83.24 -46.54 20.80
CA ALA A 563 -83.58 -45.13 20.88
C ALA A 563 -83.78 -44.70 22.35
N GLY A 564 -83.19 -43.57 22.75
CA GLY A 564 -83.26 -43.04 24.11
C GLY A 564 -82.30 -43.69 25.12
N SER A 565 -81.46 -44.63 24.70
CA SER A 565 -80.48 -45.30 25.58
C SER A 565 -79.16 -44.54 25.67
N GLY A 566 -78.54 -44.51 26.86
CA GLY A 566 -77.23 -43.86 27.05
C GLY A 566 -76.35 -44.43 28.17
N PRO A 567 -75.65 -45.56 27.91
CA PRO A 567 -74.74 -46.14 28.89
C PRO A 567 -73.36 -45.46 28.91
N TRP A 568 -72.63 -45.67 30.01
CA TRP A 568 -71.20 -45.38 30.11
C TRP A 568 -70.38 -46.66 30.15
N LEU A 569 -69.13 -46.59 29.69
CA LEU A 569 -68.13 -47.63 29.74
C LEU A 569 -66.84 -47.01 30.26
N ALA A 570 -66.13 -47.62 31.22
CA ALA A 570 -64.92 -47.03 31.78
C ALA A 570 -63.87 -48.08 32.15
N LEU A 571 -62.61 -47.69 31.97
CA LEU A 571 -61.44 -48.38 32.49
C LEU A 571 -61.03 -47.71 33.81
N ALA A 572 -61.66 -48.15 34.89
CA ALA A 572 -61.41 -47.61 36.24
C ALA A 572 -60.04 -48.03 36.82
N GLY A 573 -59.35 -49.01 36.19
CA GLY A 573 -57.96 -49.34 36.51
C GLY A 573 -56.96 -48.25 36.10
N VAL A 574 -57.40 -47.27 35.30
CA VAL A 574 -56.63 -46.08 34.97
C VAL A 574 -56.86 -45.00 36.03
N SER A 575 -55.78 -44.40 36.52
CA SER A 575 -55.84 -43.22 37.39
C SER A 575 -54.77 -42.23 36.96
N SER A 576 -55.18 -41.16 36.27
CA SER A 576 -54.27 -40.10 35.82
C SER A 576 -54.90 -38.71 35.92
N SER A 577 -54.09 -37.72 36.29
CA SER A 577 -54.39 -36.29 36.17
C SER A 577 -53.89 -35.70 34.83
N SER A 578 -53.29 -36.50 33.95
CA SER A 578 -52.85 -36.06 32.63
C SER A 578 -53.03 -37.20 31.64
N THR A 579 -53.96 -37.06 30.71
CA THR A 579 -54.28 -38.11 29.75
C THR A 579 -54.39 -37.55 28.34
N ASP A 580 -53.83 -38.28 27.38
CA ASP A 580 -54.06 -38.11 25.96
C ASP A 580 -54.66 -39.41 25.41
N LEU A 581 -55.96 -39.38 25.13
CA LEU A 581 -56.78 -40.52 24.71
C LEU A 581 -57.11 -40.39 23.23
N VAL A 582 -56.79 -41.42 22.45
CA VAL A 582 -57.22 -41.58 21.06
C VAL A 582 -58.00 -42.88 20.90
N THR A 583 -59.01 -42.88 20.03
CA THR A 583 -59.72 -44.08 19.59
C THR A 583 -60.33 -43.87 18.21
N THR A 584 -60.67 -44.96 17.55
CA THR A 584 -61.45 -44.98 16.32
C THR A 584 -62.91 -45.31 16.63
N ILE A 585 -63.83 -44.56 16.02
CA ILE A 585 -65.28 -44.66 16.23
C ILE A 585 -65.97 -44.89 14.88
N PHE A 586 -66.90 -45.83 14.80
CA PHE A 586 -67.76 -45.99 13.63
C PHE A 586 -69.14 -46.55 14.00
N LEU A 587 -70.16 -46.11 13.27
CA LEU A 587 -71.55 -46.55 13.46
C LEU A 587 -71.97 -47.45 12.31
N ASP A 588 -72.74 -48.50 12.57
CA ASP A 588 -73.29 -49.38 11.51
C ASP A 588 -74.33 -48.67 10.63
N LYS A 589 -74.89 -47.55 11.11
CA LYS A 589 -75.92 -46.75 10.44
C LYS A 589 -75.68 -45.26 10.71
N VAL A 590 -76.02 -44.41 9.74
CA VAL A 590 -76.19 -42.97 9.98
C VAL A 590 -77.43 -42.80 10.88
N PRO A 591 -77.33 -42.14 12.05
CA PRO A 591 -78.45 -42.04 12.97
C PRO A 591 -79.58 -41.16 12.39
N THR A 592 -80.80 -41.37 12.86
CA THR A 592 -81.95 -40.50 12.50
C THR A 592 -82.36 -39.63 13.70
N GLY A 593 -83.34 -38.74 13.51
CA GLY A 593 -83.79 -37.82 14.56
C GLY A 593 -82.71 -36.80 14.92
N SER A 594 -82.53 -36.54 16.23
CA SER A 594 -81.47 -35.64 16.70
C SER A 594 -80.08 -36.26 16.67
N GLY A 595 -79.91 -37.50 16.23
CA GLY A 595 -78.58 -38.10 16.02
C GLY A 595 -78.07 -39.01 17.14
N ALA A 596 -76.78 -39.31 17.06
CA ALA A 596 -76.04 -40.17 17.99
C ALA A 596 -74.86 -39.40 18.61
N TYR A 597 -74.57 -39.65 19.88
CA TYR A 597 -73.55 -38.93 20.63
C TYR A 597 -72.54 -39.91 21.22
N VAL A 598 -71.26 -39.64 20.99
CA VAL A 598 -70.13 -40.40 21.53
C VAL A 598 -69.26 -39.44 22.31
N SER A 599 -69.25 -39.60 23.62
CA SER A 599 -68.42 -38.80 24.51
C SER A 599 -67.19 -39.57 24.93
N LEU A 600 -66.00 -39.12 24.55
CA LEU A 600 -64.73 -39.66 25.00
C LEU A 600 -64.38 -39.03 26.35
N ASN A 601 -64.30 -39.83 27.41
CA ASN A 601 -63.91 -39.37 28.73
C ASN A 601 -62.38 -39.42 28.85
N GLY A 602 -61.72 -38.27 28.76
CA GLY A 602 -60.27 -38.17 28.96
C GLY A 602 -59.87 -38.21 30.44
N ARG A 603 -60.80 -37.89 31.35
CA ARG A 603 -60.66 -38.08 32.79
C ARG A 603 -62.03 -38.29 33.44
N ARG A 604 -62.23 -39.42 34.11
CA ARG A 604 -63.44 -39.77 34.87
C ARG A 604 -63.07 -39.95 36.34
N VAL A 605 -63.45 -39.00 37.18
CA VAL A 605 -63.18 -39.01 38.62
C VAL A 605 -64.29 -39.81 39.32
N PRO A 606 -63.98 -40.93 40.00
CA PRO A 606 -64.98 -41.76 40.66
C PRO A 606 -65.86 -40.96 41.63
N GLY A 607 -67.18 -41.15 41.54
CA GLY A 607 -68.16 -40.45 42.38
C GLY A 607 -68.40 -38.98 42.04
N VAL A 608 -67.57 -38.36 41.18
CA VAL A 608 -67.67 -36.93 40.84
C VAL A 608 -68.24 -36.72 39.45
N GLY A 609 -67.66 -37.35 38.42
CA GLY A 609 -68.02 -37.08 37.03
C GLY A 609 -66.88 -37.24 36.04
N ASP A 610 -67.02 -36.67 34.84
CA ASP A 610 -66.01 -36.72 33.78
C ASP A 610 -65.79 -35.38 33.05
N TYR A 611 -64.57 -35.21 32.53
CA TYR A 611 -64.26 -34.30 31.42
C TYR A 611 -64.30 -35.07 30.11
N ARG A 612 -65.05 -34.55 29.14
CA ARG A 612 -65.31 -35.25 27.88
C ARG A 612 -65.28 -34.37 26.64
N ALA A 613 -64.85 -34.97 25.55
CA ALA A 613 -65.10 -34.49 24.20
C ALA A 613 -66.34 -35.22 23.66
N LYS A 614 -67.37 -34.48 23.28
CA LYS A 614 -68.64 -35.04 22.79
C LYS A 614 -68.72 -34.86 21.28
N VAL A 615 -68.74 -36.00 20.58
CA VAL A 615 -68.89 -36.12 19.13
C VAL A 615 -70.36 -36.39 18.84
N HIS A 616 -71.00 -35.51 18.08
CA HIS A 616 -72.39 -35.62 17.67
C HIS A 616 -72.48 -35.94 16.17
N TYR A 617 -73.04 -37.11 15.86
CA TYR A 617 -73.38 -37.54 14.51
C TYR A 617 -74.81 -37.10 14.20
N THR A 618 -74.98 -36.18 13.26
CA THR A 618 -76.28 -35.66 12.83
C THR A 618 -76.95 -36.60 11.82
N SER A 619 -78.23 -36.35 11.54
CA SER A 619 -79.05 -37.21 10.67
C SER A 619 -78.63 -37.25 9.21
N ASN A 620 -77.81 -36.30 8.77
CA ASN A 620 -77.18 -36.26 7.45
C ASN A 620 -75.72 -36.75 7.46
N GLY A 621 -75.25 -37.36 8.55
CA GLY A 621 -73.88 -37.85 8.71
C GLY A 621 -72.85 -36.77 9.08
N GLY A 622 -73.26 -35.51 9.25
CA GLY A 622 -72.37 -34.45 9.75
C GLY A 622 -71.84 -34.76 11.15
N VAL A 623 -70.63 -34.27 11.43
CA VAL A 623 -69.97 -34.43 12.73
C VAL A 623 -69.83 -33.08 13.41
N TRP A 624 -70.31 -32.98 14.64
CA TRP A 624 -70.17 -31.81 15.51
C TRP A 624 -69.35 -32.18 16.74
N LEU A 625 -68.61 -31.22 17.29
CA LEU A 625 -67.72 -31.41 18.43
C LEU A 625 -67.99 -30.34 19.49
N SER A 626 -68.10 -30.78 20.75
CA SER A 626 -68.14 -29.92 21.93
C SER A 626 -67.25 -30.46 23.05
N LEU A 627 -66.93 -29.62 24.02
CA LEU A 627 -66.27 -30.03 25.26
C LEU A 627 -67.21 -29.80 26.42
N GLN A 628 -67.28 -30.78 27.31
CA GLN A 628 -68.17 -30.72 28.45
C GLN A 628 -67.51 -31.29 29.69
N ARG A 629 -68.01 -30.86 30.83
CA ARG A 629 -67.88 -31.55 32.11
C ARG A 629 -69.24 -32.11 32.46
N ALA A 630 -69.32 -33.34 32.93
CA ALA A 630 -70.55 -33.91 33.45
C ALA A 630 -70.37 -34.44 34.86
N THR A 631 -71.38 -34.27 35.72
CA THR A 631 -71.39 -34.87 37.06
C THR A 631 -71.63 -36.38 36.99
N ALA A 632 -71.46 -37.10 38.10
CA ALA A 632 -71.78 -38.53 38.18
C ALA A 632 -73.26 -38.86 37.88
N ALA A 633 -74.15 -37.89 38.10
CA ALA A 633 -75.57 -37.94 37.69
C ALA A 633 -75.78 -37.55 36.21
N ASN A 634 -74.70 -37.37 35.46
CA ASN A 634 -74.66 -36.97 34.06
C ASN A 634 -75.27 -35.58 33.77
N ALA A 635 -75.24 -34.66 34.74
CA ALA A 635 -75.60 -33.27 34.50
C ALA A 635 -74.46 -32.55 33.76
N GLU A 636 -74.71 -32.12 32.52
CA GLU A 636 -73.71 -31.52 31.62
C GLU A 636 -73.51 -30.02 31.89
N THR A 637 -72.26 -29.60 31.95
CA THR A 637 -71.81 -28.21 31.85
C THR A 637 -70.99 -28.07 30.57
N VAL A 638 -71.39 -27.15 29.68
CA VAL A 638 -70.66 -26.89 28.43
C VAL A 638 -69.41 -26.07 28.74
N LEU A 639 -68.23 -26.62 28.39
CA LEU A 639 -66.94 -25.95 28.50
C LEU A 639 -66.55 -25.27 27.19
N ALA A 640 -66.87 -25.90 26.05
CA ALA A 640 -66.79 -25.30 24.73
C ALA A 640 -68.02 -25.69 23.92
N ALA A 641 -68.71 -24.69 23.36
CA ALA A 641 -69.96 -24.86 22.62
C ALA A 641 -69.81 -25.82 21.44
N GLU A 642 -70.91 -26.50 21.12
CA GLU A 642 -70.99 -27.44 19.99
C GLU A 642 -70.91 -26.70 18.66
N THR A 643 -70.03 -27.15 17.76
CA THR A 643 -69.93 -26.63 16.39
C THR A 643 -69.67 -27.76 15.40
N GLN A 644 -70.14 -27.59 14.18
CA GLN A 644 -69.84 -28.50 13.08
C GLN A 644 -68.33 -28.54 12.83
N VAL A 645 -67.79 -29.75 12.61
CA VAL A 645 -66.41 -29.94 12.16
C VAL A 645 -66.39 -29.85 10.63
N PRO A 646 -65.73 -28.84 10.04
CA PRO A 646 -65.76 -28.64 8.59
C PRO A 646 -65.20 -29.84 7.83
N GLY A 647 -65.83 -30.18 6.70
CA GLY A 647 -65.33 -31.20 5.78
C GLY A 647 -65.54 -32.65 6.22
N ILE A 648 -66.25 -32.91 7.32
CA ILE A 648 -66.53 -34.27 7.79
C ILE A 648 -68.02 -34.60 7.62
N THR A 649 -68.29 -35.62 6.81
CA THR A 649 -69.57 -36.29 6.69
C THR A 649 -69.30 -37.80 6.67
N MET A 650 -69.96 -38.53 7.56
CA MET A 650 -69.71 -39.94 7.85
C MET A 650 -70.87 -40.80 7.30
N ALA A 651 -70.53 -41.75 6.44
CA ALA A 651 -71.45 -42.81 6.04
C ALA A 651 -71.41 -44.00 7.04
N ALA A 652 -72.36 -44.93 6.90
CA ALA A 652 -72.37 -46.17 7.66
C ALA A 652 -71.04 -46.94 7.50
N GLY A 653 -70.46 -47.37 8.63
CA GLY A 653 -69.20 -48.11 8.70
C GLY A 653 -67.93 -47.27 8.53
N GLU A 654 -68.03 -45.98 8.19
CA GLU A 654 -66.85 -45.12 8.06
C GLU A 654 -66.23 -44.81 9.43
N LYS A 655 -64.90 -44.91 9.49
CA LYS A 655 -64.10 -44.72 10.71
C LYS A 655 -63.76 -43.24 10.93
N LEU A 656 -64.10 -42.73 12.11
CA LEU A 656 -63.71 -41.41 12.62
C LEU A 656 -62.67 -41.63 13.72
N LEU A 657 -61.49 -41.04 13.60
CA LEU A 657 -60.54 -40.96 14.71
C LEU A 657 -60.91 -39.77 15.57
N ALA A 658 -60.87 -39.96 16.89
CA ALA A 658 -61.13 -38.93 17.87
C ALA A 658 -60.04 -38.96 18.94
N ARG A 659 -59.48 -37.78 19.22
CA ARG A 659 -58.47 -37.56 20.26
C ARG A 659 -58.96 -36.53 21.26
N VAL A 660 -58.91 -36.86 22.53
CA VAL A 660 -59.19 -35.95 23.66
C VAL A 660 -58.00 -35.95 24.60
N GLN A 661 -57.56 -34.74 24.95
CA GLN A 661 -56.51 -34.54 25.92
C GLN A 661 -57.05 -33.75 27.12
N VAL A 662 -56.77 -34.27 28.31
CA VAL A 662 -57.17 -33.69 29.60
C VAL A 662 -55.94 -33.63 30.51
N THR A 663 -55.34 -32.43 30.64
CA THR A 663 -54.07 -32.25 31.36
C THR A 663 -54.13 -31.15 32.41
N GLY A 664 -53.26 -31.26 33.40
CA GLY A 664 -53.15 -30.29 34.49
C GLY A 664 -54.26 -30.40 35.54
N THR A 665 -54.08 -29.66 36.62
CA THR A 665 -55.00 -29.56 37.76
C THR A 665 -55.04 -28.10 38.21
N SER A 666 -56.23 -27.48 38.22
CA SER A 666 -56.48 -26.10 38.63
C SER A 666 -55.68 -25.02 37.86
N PRO A 667 -55.95 -24.79 36.56
CA PRO A 667 -57.04 -25.37 35.78
C PRO A 667 -56.67 -26.70 35.11
N THR A 668 -57.67 -27.57 34.96
CA THR A 668 -57.59 -28.66 33.98
C THR A 668 -57.83 -28.08 32.59
N THR A 669 -56.95 -28.41 31.63
CA THR A 669 -57.13 -28.10 30.21
C THR A 669 -57.75 -29.30 29.51
N VAL A 670 -58.86 -29.07 28.80
CA VAL A 670 -59.53 -30.07 27.97
C VAL A 670 -59.43 -29.63 26.52
N ARG A 671 -58.94 -30.49 25.64
CA ARG A 671 -58.85 -30.20 24.20
C ARG A 671 -59.17 -31.43 23.37
N ALA A 672 -59.76 -31.23 22.20
CA ALA A 672 -60.18 -32.33 21.34
C ALA A 672 -60.05 -32.01 19.85
N ARG A 673 -59.85 -33.08 19.07
CA ARG A 673 -59.91 -33.07 17.61
C ARG A 673 -60.42 -34.39 17.08
N VAL A 674 -61.09 -34.33 15.94
CA VAL A 674 -61.61 -35.48 15.20
C VAL A 674 -61.28 -35.37 13.71
N TRP A 675 -61.05 -36.50 13.07
CA TRP A 675 -60.74 -36.58 11.64
C TRP A 675 -61.13 -37.94 11.06
N LYS A 676 -61.35 -38.00 9.75
CA LYS A 676 -61.72 -39.25 9.08
C LYS A 676 -60.51 -40.16 8.94
N ALA A 677 -60.69 -41.48 9.08
CA ALA A 677 -59.63 -42.43 8.81
C ALA A 677 -59.09 -42.28 7.38
N GLY A 678 -57.77 -42.38 7.23
CA GLY A 678 -57.08 -42.13 5.95
C GLY A 678 -56.81 -40.65 5.64
N THR A 679 -57.22 -39.72 6.52
CA THR A 679 -56.85 -38.29 6.42
C THR A 679 -55.84 -37.90 7.49
N THR A 680 -55.10 -36.82 7.23
CA THR A 680 -54.10 -36.30 8.18
C THR A 680 -54.77 -35.79 9.46
N GLU A 681 -54.22 -36.16 10.62
CA GLU A 681 -54.65 -35.62 11.91
C GLU A 681 -54.48 -34.08 11.92
N PRO A 682 -55.50 -33.30 12.28
CA PRO A 682 -55.43 -31.83 12.29
C PRO A 682 -54.33 -31.35 13.24
N THR A 683 -53.41 -30.50 12.77
CA THR A 683 -52.31 -29.99 13.61
C THR A 683 -52.80 -29.05 14.73
N THR A 684 -53.93 -28.37 14.52
CA THR A 684 -54.59 -27.50 15.51
C THR A 684 -55.70 -28.21 16.28
N TRP A 685 -55.81 -27.95 17.58
CA TRP A 685 -56.95 -28.41 18.38
C TRP A 685 -58.24 -27.72 17.90
N GLN A 686 -59.25 -28.52 17.55
CA GLN A 686 -60.54 -28.00 17.06
C GLN A 686 -61.38 -27.41 18.21
N LYS A 687 -61.18 -27.91 19.44
CA LYS A 687 -61.73 -27.34 20.67
C LYS A 687 -60.69 -27.36 21.78
N THR A 688 -60.68 -26.30 22.57
CA THR A 688 -59.88 -26.18 23.80
C THR A 688 -60.70 -25.39 24.83
N ALA A 689 -60.68 -25.83 26.09
CA ALA A 689 -61.29 -25.14 27.22
C ALA A 689 -60.50 -25.42 28.51
N THR A 690 -60.73 -24.62 29.53
CA THR A 690 -60.17 -24.81 30.88
C THR A 690 -61.28 -24.87 31.92
N ASP A 691 -61.07 -25.63 32.99
CA ASP A 691 -61.99 -25.70 34.13
C ASP A 691 -61.22 -25.95 35.44
N SER A 692 -61.61 -25.23 36.50
CA SER A 692 -60.97 -25.29 37.82
C SER A 692 -61.88 -25.87 38.91
N THR A 693 -62.94 -26.56 38.52
CA THR A 693 -63.92 -27.08 39.49
C THR A 693 -63.30 -28.16 40.37
N SER A 694 -63.27 -27.91 41.67
CA SER A 694 -62.45 -28.61 42.66
C SER A 694 -62.50 -30.14 42.58
N GLY A 695 -63.71 -30.72 42.56
CA GLY A 695 -63.89 -32.18 42.54
C GLY A 695 -63.34 -32.87 41.29
N PHE A 696 -63.15 -32.14 40.19
CA PHE A 696 -62.69 -32.69 38.91
C PHE A 696 -61.17 -32.58 38.72
N GLN A 697 -60.45 -31.98 39.67
CA GLN A 697 -59.00 -31.80 39.60
C GLN A 697 -58.22 -33.05 40.10
N ALA A 698 -58.90 -34.07 40.61
CA ALA A 698 -58.28 -35.33 41.01
C ALA A 698 -57.99 -36.24 39.79
N ALA A 699 -57.08 -37.20 39.96
CA ALA A 699 -56.83 -38.23 38.96
C ALA A 699 -58.08 -39.10 38.71
N GLY A 700 -58.23 -39.59 37.48
CA GLY A 700 -59.37 -40.43 37.10
C GLY A 700 -59.07 -41.36 35.93
N GLY A 701 -60.06 -42.19 35.61
CA GLY A 701 -59.97 -43.16 34.51
C GLY A 701 -60.34 -42.59 33.15
N VAL A 702 -60.33 -43.45 32.13
CA VAL A 702 -60.79 -43.13 30.77
C VAL A 702 -62.00 -43.97 30.38
N GLY A 703 -62.72 -43.57 29.36
CA GLY A 703 -63.86 -44.34 28.88
C GLY A 703 -64.75 -43.58 27.91
N PHE A 704 -66.00 -44.01 27.88
CA PHE A 704 -67.04 -43.50 27.01
C PHE A 704 -68.34 -43.23 27.76
N TYR A 705 -69.05 -42.19 27.32
CA TYR A 705 -70.49 -42.06 27.55
C TYR A 705 -71.18 -41.97 26.19
N LEU A 706 -72.18 -42.82 25.95
CA LEU A 706 -72.89 -42.91 24.68
C LEU A 706 -74.32 -42.42 24.86
N TYR A 707 -74.93 -41.89 23.79
CA TYR A 707 -76.36 -41.62 23.78
C TYR A 707 -76.92 -41.71 22.35
N LEU A 708 -78.03 -42.42 22.19
CA LEU A 708 -78.82 -42.42 20.96
C LEU A 708 -80.12 -41.65 21.19
N SER A 709 -80.43 -40.66 20.34
CA SER A 709 -81.64 -39.86 20.46
C SER A 709 -82.90 -40.73 20.59
N GLY A 710 -83.82 -40.35 21.47
CA GLY A 710 -85.16 -40.96 21.57
C GLY A 710 -85.99 -40.82 20.29
N ALA A 711 -85.65 -39.86 19.42
CA ALA A 711 -86.29 -39.66 18.12
C ALA A 711 -85.68 -40.52 16.99
N ALA A 712 -84.67 -41.35 17.28
CA ALA A 712 -84.07 -42.22 16.28
C ALA A 712 -85.03 -43.36 15.90
N THR A 713 -85.42 -43.44 14.63
CA THR A 713 -86.37 -44.44 14.10
C THR A 713 -85.67 -45.66 13.52
N ASN A 714 -84.36 -45.61 13.30
CA ASN A 714 -83.55 -46.71 12.75
C ASN A 714 -82.74 -47.49 13.80
N ALA A 715 -83.13 -47.37 15.08
CA ALA A 715 -82.58 -48.14 16.18
C ALA A 715 -82.92 -49.66 16.04
N PRO A 716 -82.11 -50.56 16.60
CA PRO A 716 -80.85 -50.30 17.30
C PRO A 716 -79.73 -49.87 16.36
N ILE A 717 -78.80 -49.05 16.85
CA ILE A 717 -77.56 -48.66 16.16
C ILE A 717 -76.38 -49.24 16.95
N ALA A 718 -75.44 -49.85 16.24
CA ALA A 718 -74.19 -50.35 16.78
C ALA A 718 -73.12 -49.25 16.77
N PHE A 719 -72.65 -48.87 17.95
CA PHE A 719 -71.51 -48.01 18.17
C PHE A 719 -70.28 -48.88 18.31
N ASN A 720 -69.28 -48.69 17.45
CA ASN A 720 -68.08 -49.51 17.42
C ASN A 720 -66.85 -48.68 17.74
N PHE A 721 -65.95 -49.27 18.51
CA PHE A 721 -64.71 -48.67 18.99
C PHE A 721 -63.55 -49.59 18.66
N ASP A 722 -62.45 -48.99 18.21
CA ASP A 722 -61.25 -49.70 17.78
C ASP A 722 -60.02 -48.86 18.18
N ASP A 723 -58.86 -49.51 18.33
CA ASP A 723 -57.57 -48.90 18.67
C ASP A 723 -57.63 -47.84 19.79
N LEU A 724 -58.25 -48.17 20.93
CA LEU A 724 -58.20 -47.27 22.08
C LEU A 724 -56.77 -47.21 22.60
N LYS A 725 -56.22 -46.00 22.76
CA LYS A 725 -54.93 -45.78 23.40
C LYS A 725 -54.96 -44.52 24.24
N ALA A 726 -54.62 -44.64 25.52
CA ALA A 726 -54.42 -43.55 26.45
C ALA A 726 -52.98 -43.57 26.97
N VAL A 727 -52.29 -42.44 26.86
CA VAL A 727 -50.94 -42.22 27.40
C VAL A 727 -50.96 -41.00 28.34
N PRO A 728 -49.94 -40.81 29.20
CA PRO A 728 -49.80 -39.55 29.92
C PRO A 728 -49.82 -38.39 28.94
N GLY A 729 -50.64 -37.37 29.22
CA GLY A 729 -50.60 -36.15 28.43
C GLY A 729 -49.25 -35.42 28.62
N PRO A 730 -48.78 -34.68 27.59
CA PRO A 730 -47.55 -33.89 27.65
C PRO A 730 -47.55 -32.84 28.77
#